data_AF-A0A9N9Z9N6-F1
#
_entry.id   AF-A0A9N9Z9N6-F1
#
_cell.length_a   1.000
_cell.length_b   1.000
_cell.length_c   1.000
_cell.angle_alpha   90.00
_cell.angle_beta   90.00
_cell.angle_gamma   90.00
#
_symmetry.space_group_name_H-M   'P 1'
#
loop_
_entity.id
_entity.type
_entity.pdbx_description
1 polymer ?
#
loop_
_entity_poly.entity_id
_entity_poly.type
_entity_poly.pdbx_seq_one_letter_code
_entity_poly.pdbx_strand_id
1 'polypeptide(L)'
;MAEISIIVVTGDGLKTFDLNELIAKWNEGGQALGTDLMKLLLTTNLLFLFAITAIKLSILVLYHQVFSISQRFRLMNHTLTGVCLVWLIVSTFVNIFQCKPVSALWEALGSTQYCLASGTMWLGLEVTNLLVDVVILALPISEIGRLQLSTGKKWFVACIFLLGGLVCVASIARITFLYHPSSPEAVTLPESMLTASVQLGIAILCACLPAYGPALKLFRKGVSQAKLSLGMSVSKRYTSDNSKYNVSKNSGMNDLEASPYYMVDGNATPAHNTQVQSGGANLQTTDTIPLNAIQVKKSKIIFIMSQLGPLVWRVALAVPLLYISYACIEAFAVDKLVALQEPYLQSGRIEWADGGSITILERFWHVQFLDELWRRFTVTFAPSTLAFDPVSSWQAFSFLNDLGPLFTIWILESSRVGNRYTPAWLPTIFAFSGQVLSLGAVTPLFYILCIIFSPSSSTLVAKATPAEQRRITSSDSSPLLLPILLLLHTFELFYAFGATQLSTRHYWTWAWQMTPLFVGLANTSLATLISLSPSLSRQLKAISSPLVMLGVPAAISAGIWIYTLIVSPHSISTLFLPLLEPQDALEPLLRRGLQIDEICVFGSSILWIGYHIADLYLNGHVTTSEIFNLLSLLPVITALTGPGASLSYLWSWRESKLHR
;
A
#
# COMPACT_ATOMS: atom_id res chain seq x y z
N MET A 1 -2.87 -5.16 35.53
CA MET A 1 -1.91 -5.78 34.58
C MET A 1 -2.52 -5.65 33.21
N ALA A 2 -1.73 -5.39 32.16
CA ALA A 2 -2.25 -5.38 30.79
C ALA A 2 -2.34 -6.82 30.28
N GLU A 3 -3.46 -7.19 29.68
CA GLU A 3 -3.58 -8.44 28.93
C GLU A 3 -2.72 -8.33 27.66
N ILE A 4 -1.73 -9.21 27.53
CA ILE A 4 -0.82 -9.26 26.39
C ILE A 4 -1.18 -10.51 25.58
N SER A 5 -2.06 -10.35 24.61
CA SER A 5 -2.39 -11.39 23.64
C SER A 5 -1.31 -11.43 22.55
N ILE A 6 -0.67 -12.58 22.36
CA ILE A 6 0.26 -12.79 21.24
C ILE A 6 -0.58 -13.25 20.04
N ILE A 7 -0.65 -12.42 19.01
CA ILE A 7 -1.34 -12.73 17.76
C ILE A 7 -0.33 -13.37 16.79
N VAL A 8 -0.65 -14.56 16.32
CA VAL A 8 0.25 -15.38 15.50
C VAL A 8 -0.44 -15.80 14.23
N VAL A 9 0.12 -15.40 13.09
CA VAL A 9 -0.24 -15.98 11.80
C VAL A 9 0.55 -17.28 11.64
N THR A 10 -0.09 -18.40 11.95
CA THR A 10 0.42 -19.75 11.61
C THR A 10 -0.11 -20.17 10.23
N GLY A 11 0.38 -21.29 9.69
CA GLY A 11 -0.26 -21.90 8.52
C GLY A 11 -1.74 -22.26 8.76
N ASP A 12 -2.17 -22.36 10.02
CA ASP A 12 -3.54 -22.62 10.46
C ASP A 12 -4.32 -21.35 10.84
N GLY A 13 -3.93 -20.17 10.34
CA GLY A 13 -4.65 -18.91 10.59
C GLY A 13 -4.12 -18.09 11.77
N LEU A 14 -4.92 -17.11 12.20
CA LEU A 14 -4.64 -16.14 13.26
C LEU A 14 -4.96 -16.77 14.62
N LYS A 15 -3.97 -17.43 15.23
CA LYS A 15 -4.09 -17.92 16.61
C LYS A 15 -3.73 -16.78 17.56
N THR A 16 -4.74 -16.28 18.27
CA THR A 16 -4.58 -15.38 19.41
C THR A 16 -4.32 -16.22 20.67
N PHE A 17 -3.12 -16.11 21.22
CA PHE A 17 -2.76 -16.81 22.44
C PHE A 17 -2.75 -15.85 23.62
N ASP A 18 -3.51 -16.14 24.68
CA ASP A 18 -3.30 -15.50 25.97
C ASP A 18 -1.98 -16.03 26.55
N LEU A 19 -1.04 -15.10 26.74
CA LEU A 19 0.28 -15.39 27.25
C LEU A 19 0.24 -15.97 28.67
N ASN A 20 -0.73 -15.58 29.49
CA ASN A 20 -0.92 -16.12 30.84
C ASN A 20 -1.49 -17.54 30.80
N GLU A 21 -2.38 -17.84 29.86
CA GLU A 21 -2.94 -19.19 29.67
C GLU A 21 -1.88 -20.16 29.14
N LEU A 22 -1.03 -19.71 28.20
CA LEU A 22 0.14 -20.47 27.76
C LEU A 22 1.12 -20.75 28.90
N ILE A 23 1.40 -19.78 29.77
CA ILE A 23 2.28 -19.96 30.94
C ILE A 23 1.64 -20.91 31.97
N ALA A 24 0.34 -20.81 32.20
CA ALA A 24 -0.38 -21.72 33.10
C ALA A 24 -0.29 -23.18 32.58
N LYS A 25 -0.62 -23.40 31.30
CA LYS A 25 -0.58 -24.74 30.67
C LYS A 25 0.83 -25.28 30.47
N TRP A 26 1.84 -24.42 30.35
CA TRP A 26 3.25 -24.79 30.40
C TRP A 26 3.62 -25.43 31.75
N ASN A 27 3.16 -24.83 32.86
CA ASN A 27 3.35 -25.39 34.20
C ASN A 27 2.56 -26.68 34.46
N GLU A 28 1.54 -26.98 33.65
CA GLU A 28 0.74 -28.22 33.70
C GLU A 28 1.33 -29.38 32.85
N GLY A 29 2.46 -29.16 32.16
CA GLY A 29 3.25 -30.27 31.56
C GLY A 29 2.81 -30.76 30.17
N GLY A 30 2.05 -29.94 29.42
CA GLY A 30 1.60 -30.30 28.06
C GLY A 30 2.72 -30.30 27.01
N GLN A 31 3.44 -31.43 26.85
CA GLN A 31 4.56 -31.58 25.89
C GLN A 31 4.24 -31.08 24.47
N ALA A 32 3.09 -31.46 23.89
CA ALA A 32 2.72 -31.10 22.53
C ALA A 32 2.61 -29.58 22.32
N LEU A 33 2.02 -28.85 23.27
CA LEU A 33 1.83 -27.40 23.20
C LEU A 33 3.17 -26.64 23.36
N GLY A 34 4.10 -27.19 24.15
CA GLY A 34 5.47 -26.67 24.27
C GLY A 34 6.23 -26.73 22.94
N THR A 35 6.06 -27.80 22.16
CA THR A 35 6.67 -27.95 20.82
C THR A 35 6.29 -26.81 19.89
N ASP A 36 5.00 -26.49 19.80
CA ASP A 36 4.49 -25.50 18.84
C ASP A 36 4.78 -24.07 19.31
N LEU A 37 4.76 -23.81 20.62
CA LEU A 37 5.24 -22.56 21.20
C LEU A 37 6.72 -22.30 20.87
N MET A 38 7.58 -23.31 20.90
CA MET A 38 9.01 -23.14 20.54
C MET A 38 9.23 -22.91 19.04
N LYS A 39 8.49 -23.59 18.16
CA LYS A 39 8.51 -23.33 16.70
C LYS A 39 8.02 -21.91 16.37
N LEU A 40 6.98 -21.47 17.07
CA LEU A 40 6.46 -20.11 17.00
C LEU A 40 7.53 -19.09 17.43
N LEU A 41 8.11 -19.25 18.63
CA LEU A 41 9.14 -18.35 19.14
C LEU A 41 10.34 -18.25 18.18
N LEU A 42 10.79 -19.36 17.60
CA LEU A 42 11.80 -19.37 16.54
C LEU A 42 11.36 -18.50 15.34
N THR A 43 10.14 -18.70 14.85
CA THR A 43 9.59 -17.98 13.69
C THR A 43 9.48 -16.47 13.95
N THR A 44 8.94 -16.06 15.10
CA THR A 44 8.82 -14.64 15.48
C THR A 44 10.18 -13.96 15.62
N ASN A 45 11.19 -14.66 16.15
CA ASN A 45 12.54 -14.12 16.25
C ASN A 45 13.23 -13.98 14.89
N LEU A 46 13.05 -14.94 13.97
CA LEU A 46 13.51 -14.79 12.59
C LEU A 46 12.84 -13.57 11.92
N LEU A 47 11.52 -13.42 12.03
CA LEU A 47 10.81 -12.24 11.51
C LEU A 47 11.32 -10.92 12.12
N PHE A 48 11.63 -10.90 13.42
CA PHE A 48 12.26 -9.74 14.06
C PHE A 48 13.63 -9.40 13.43
N LEU A 49 14.50 -10.39 13.21
CA LEU A 49 15.81 -10.18 12.57
C LEU A 49 15.67 -9.60 11.14
N PHE A 50 14.74 -10.12 10.34
CA PHE A 50 14.46 -9.58 9.01
C PHE A 50 13.90 -8.16 9.08
N ALA A 51 12.92 -7.89 9.95
CA ALA A 51 12.27 -6.59 10.08
C ALA A 51 13.25 -5.50 10.57
N ILE A 52 14.05 -5.78 11.62
CA ILE A 52 15.03 -4.80 12.13
C ILE A 52 16.12 -4.52 11.09
N THR A 53 16.54 -5.52 10.31
CA THR A 53 17.50 -5.33 9.21
C THR A 53 16.90 -4.50 8.08
N ALA A 54 15.65 -4.75 7.69
CA ALA A 54 14.96 -3.98 6.65
C ALA A 54 14.85 -2.48 7.03
N ILE A 55 14.63 -2.19 8.31
CA ILE A 55 14.63 -0.81 8.84
C ILE A 55 16.03 -0.18 8.71
N LYS A 56 17.10 -0.87 9.15
CA LYS A 56 18.49 -0.40 8.99
C LYS A 56 18.84 -0.13 7.52
N LEU A 57 18.43 -1.01 6.60
CA LEU A 57 18.64 -0.85 5.16
C LEU A 57 17.87 0.35 4.60
N SER A 58 16.62 0.58 5.03
CA SER A 58 15.84 1.76 4.66
C SER A 58 16.52 3.07 5.08
N ILE A 59 17.06 3.11 6.31
CA ILE A 59 17.83 4.25 6.82
C ILE A 59 19.11 4.47 5.98
N LEU A 60 19.84 3.41 5.61
CA LEU A 60 21.02 3.51 4.76
C LEU A 60 20.71 3.93 3.31
N VAL A 61 19.54 3.58 2.77
CA VAL A 61 19.06 4.10 1.48
C VAL A 61 18.73 5.59 1.58
N LEU A 62 18.04 6.02 2.64
CA LEU A 62 17.78 7.44 2.91
C LEU A 62 19.09 8.24 3.04
N TYR A 63 20.08 7.71 3.76
CA TYR A 63 21.39 8.34 3.94
C TYR A 63 22.13 8.48 2.61
N HIS A 64 22.07 7.45 1.77
CA HIS A 64 22.58 7.53 0.40
C HIS A 64 21.87 8.61 -0.41
N GLN A 65 20.54 8.69 -0.38
CA GLN A 65 19.78 9.70 -1.12
C GLN A 65 20.12 11.13 -0.66
N VAL A 66 20.37 11.37 0.63
CA VAL A 66 20.60 12.71 1.18
C VAL A 66 22.06 13.16 1.07
N PHE A 67 23.04 12.27 1.25
CA PHE A 67 24.47 12.64 1.41
C PHE A 67 25.44 11.98 0.41
N SER A 68 24.95 11.30 -0.65
CA SER A 68 25.80 10.61 -1.65
C SER A 68 26.76 11.50 -2.47
N ILE A 69 26.87 12.80 -2.19
CA ILE A 69 27.80 13.73 -2.84
C ILE A 69 29.27 13.26 -2.69
N SER A 70 29.66 12.83 -1.48
CA SER A 70 31.02 12.41 -1.11
C SER A 70 31.31 10.96 -1.52
N GLN A 71 32.37 10.70 -2.29
CA GLN A 71 32.79 9.33 -2.65
C GLN A 71 33.10 8.48 -1.42
N ARG A 72 33.73 9.07 -0.39
CA ARG A 72 34.05 8.38 0.88
C ARG A 72 32.77 7.99 1.62
N PHE A 73 31.78 8.90 1.68
CA PHE A 73 30.47 8.61 2.25
C PHE A 73 29.75 7.49 1.49
N ARG A 74 29.76 7.52 0.15
CA ARG A 74 29.17 6.44 -0.67
C ARG A 74 29.80 5.08 -0.35
N LEU A 75 31.13 5.01 -0.22
CA LEU A 75 31.83 3.76 0.12
C LEU A 75 31.47 3.26 1.53
N MET A 76 31.49 4.15 2.53
CA MET A 76 31.13 3.80 3.91
C MET A 76 29.67 3.31 4.01
N ASN A 77 28.74 3.96 3.30
CA ASN A 77 27.33 3.56 3.27
C ASN A 77 27.15 2.17 2.64
N HIS A 78 27.81 1.86 1.52
CA HIS A 78 27.75 0.53 0.90
C HIS A 78 28.41 -0.55 1.77
N THR A 79 29.52 -0.22 2.43
CA THR A 79 30.18 -1.12 3.39
C THR A 79 29.23 -1.46 4.53
N LEU A 80 28.53 -0.46 5.08
CA LEU A 80 27.60 -0.65 6.18
C LEU A 80 26.32 -1.39 5.76
N THR A 81 25.83 -1.19 4.53
CA THR A 81 24.80 -2.04 3.90
C THR A 81 25.26 -3.51 3.87
N GLY A 82 26.50 -3.78 3.46
CA GLY A 82 27.09 -5.11 3.48
C GLY A 82 27.16 -5.70 4.89
N VAL A 83 27.59 -4.92 5.89
CA VAL A 83 27.62 -5.33 7.30
C VAL A 83 26.23 -5.71 7.82
N CYS A 84 25.19 -4.94 7.50
CA CYS A 84 23.81 -5.27 7.87
C CYS A 84 23.34 -6.61 7.27
N LEU A 85 23.66 -6.87 6.00
CA LEU A 85 23.33 -8.14 5.34
C LEU A 85 24.10 -9.32 5.92
N VAL A 86 25.40 -9.16 6.19
CA VAL A 86 26.21 -10.20 6.85
C VAL A 86 25.70 -10.46 8.28
N TRP A 87 25.35 -9.42 9.03
CA TRP A 87 24.79 -9.56 10.37
C TRP A 87 23.45 -10.31 10.35
N LEU A 88 22.55 -10.02 9.40
CA LEU A 88 21.30 -10.76 9.21
C LEU A 88 21.56 -12.23 8.90
N ILE A 89 22.48 -12.53 7.98
CA ILE A 89 22.84 -13.91 7.61
C ILE A 89 23.38 -14.65 8.86
N VAL A 90 24.42 -14.12 9.51
CA VAL A 90 25.02 -14.77 10.69
C VAL A 90 23.99 -14.96 11.81
N SER A 91 23.18 -13.94 12.10
CA SER A 91 22.14 -14.02 13.14
C SER A 91 21.07 -15.06 12.81
N THR A 92 20.65 -15.15 11.55
CA THR A 92 19.70 -16.17 11.07
C THR A 92 20.27 -17.59 11.25
N PHE A 93 21.52 -17.81 10.84
CA PHE A 93 22.18 -19.11 11.03
C PHE A 93 22.36 -19.46 12.52
N VAL A 94 22.76 -18.51 13.36
CA VAL A 94 22.86 -18.71 14.82
C VAL A 94 21.49 -19.07 15.42
N ASN A 95 20.40 -18.43 14.96
CA ASN A 95 19.05 -18.68 15.48
C ASN A 95 18.49 -20.05 15.04
N ILE A 96 18.73 -20.46 13.80
CA ILE A 96 18.30 -21.77 13.27
C ILE A 96 19.13 -22.91 13.91
N PHE A 97 20.45 -22.74 14.01
CA PHE A 97 21.37 -23.77 14.48
C PHE A 97 21.76 -23.62 15.96
N GLN A 98 20.88 -23.00 16.77
CA GLN A 98 21.09 -22.81 18.21
C GLN A 98 21.13 -24.13 19.01
N CYS A 99 20.63 -25.24 18.45
CA CYS A 99 20.68 -26.57 19.05
C CYS A 99 21.25 -27.62 18.08
N LYS A 100 21.83 -28.70 18.64
CA LYS A 100 22.37 -29.85 17.90
C LYS A 100 21.86 -31.17 18.51
N PRO A 101 20.96 -31.91 17.83
CA PRO A 101 20.28 -31.55 16.58
C PRO A 101 19.35 -30.33 16.76
N VAL A 102 18.93 -29.70 15.66
CA VAL A 102 18.00 -28.56 15.70
C VAL A 102 16.69 -28.93 16.40
N SER A 103 16.26 -30.19 16.31
CA SER A 103 15.05 -30.70 16.95
C SER A 103 15.08 -30.66 18.48
N ALA A 104 16.28 -30.67 19.09
CA ALA A 104 16.45 -30.49 20.52
C ALA A 104 15.93 -29.13 21.03
N LEU A 105 15.74 -28.13 20.16
CA LEU A 105 15.12 -26.84 20.49
C LEU A 105 13.69 -27.01 21.05
N TRP A 106 12.95 -28.02 20.58
CA TRP A 106 11.58 -28.30 21.00
C TRP A 106 11.42 -29.65 21.71
N GLU A 107 12.37 -30.58 21.54
CA GLU A 107 12.40 -31.89 22.22
C GLU A 107 13.11 -31.86 23.60
N ALA A 108 14.08 -30.95 23.81
CA ALA A 108 14.93 -30.91 25.01
C ALA A 108 14.83 -29.55 25.73
N LEU A 109 13.60 -29.14 26.03
CA LEU A 109 13.24 -27.85 26.63
C LEU A 109 14.11 -27.52 27.87
N GLY A 110 14.88 -26.43 27.78
CA GLY A 110 15.75 -25.95 28.87
C GLY A 110 17.11 -26.67 29.00
N SER A 111 17.46 -27.62 28.12
CA SER A 111 18.73 -28.34 28.20
C SER A 111 19.89 -27.59 27.52
N THR A 112 20.82 -27.06 28.32
CA THR A 112 22.09 -26.47 27.85
C THR A 112 23.12 -27.50 27.39
N GLN A 113 22.81 -28.81 27.48
CA GLN A 113 23.65 -29.88 26.96
C GLN A 113 23.60 -29.97 25.42
N TYR A 114 22.46 -29.63 24.81
CA TYR A 114 22.22 -29.75 23.37
C TYR A 114 22.00 -28.39 22.67
N CYS A 115 21.74 -27.33 23.44
CA CYS A 115 21.44 -26.00 22.96
C CYS A 115 22.43 -24.96 23.51
N LEU A 116 22.66 -23.88 22.75
CA LEU A 116 23.32 -22.68 23.25
C LEU A 116 22.54 -22.10 24.45
N ALA A 117 23.25 -21.57 25.44
CA ALA A 117 22.63 -20.90 26.58
C ALA A 117 21.81 -19.68 26.10
N SER A 118 20.49 -19.80 26.16
CA SER A 118 19.54 -18.84 25.57
C SER A 118 19.85 -17.39 25.95
N GLY A 119 19.95 -17.06 27.24
CA GLY A 119 20.24 -15.71 27.70
C GLY A 119 21.53 -15.12 27.12
N THR A 120 22.60 -15.91 27.06
CA THR A 120 23.89 -15.49 26.48
C THR A 120 23.81 -15.28 24.97
N MET A 121 23.08 -16.15 24.24
CA MET A 121 22.85 -16.00 22.80
C MET A 121 22.05 -14.74 22.47
N TRP A 122 20.90 -14.53 23.14
CA TRP A 122 20.05 -13.36 22.92
C TRP A 122 20.75 -12.06 23.28
N LEU A 123 21.51 -12.04 24.37
CA LEU A 123 22.35 -10.90 24.75
C LEU A 123 23.41 -10.59 23.68
N GLY A 124 24.08 -11.59 23.12
CA GLY A 124 25.07 -11.40 22.04
C GLY A 124 24.45 -10.86 20.74
N LEU A 125 23.28 -11.36 20.36
CA LEU A 125 22.52 -10.86 19.21
C LEU A 125 22.09 -9.40 19.42
N GLU A 126 21.58 -9.05 20.60
CA GLU A 126 21.11 -7.68 20.88
C GLU A 126 22.28 -6.68 21.02
N VAL A 127 23.39 -7.07 21.65
CA VAL A 127 24.60 -6.24 21.72
C VAL A 127 25.17 -5.97 20.32
N THR A 128 25.23 -6.98 19.44
CA THR A 128 25.70 -6.76 18.06
C THR A 128 24.72 -5.95 17.22
N ASN A 129 23.40 -6.14 17.41
CA ASN A 129 22.34 -5.31 16.82
C ASN A 129 22.53 -3.82 17.17
N LEU A 130 22.71 -3.50 18.46
CA LEU A 130 22.97 -2.16 18.98
C LEU A 130 24.28 -1.57 18.42
N LEU A 131 25.36 -2.34 18.35
CA LEU A 131 26.62 -1.87 17.79
C LEU A 131 26.46 -1.43 16.33
N VAL A 132 25.70 -2.18 15.52
CA VAL A 132 25.38 -1.79 14.14
C VAL A 132 24.53 -0.51 14.11
N ASP A 133 23.54 -0.36 14.99
CA ASP A 133 22.73 0.88 15.07
C ASP A 133 23.57 2.11 15.43
N VAL A 134 24.49 2.00 16.39
CA VAL A 134 25.40 3.10 16.78
C VAL A 134 26.31 3.50 15.62
N VAL A 135 26.82 2.54 14.84
CA VAL A 135 27.67 2.83 13.67
C VAL A 135 26.86 3.48 12.53
N ILE A 136 25.62 3.05 12.30
CA ILE A 136 24.69 3.72 11.37
C ILE A 136 24.43 5.15 11.83
N LEU A 137 24.09 5.35 13.10
CA LEU A 137 23.80 6.67 13.68
C LEU A 137 24.98 7.65 13.55
N ALA A 138 26.21 7.15 13.67
CA ALA A 138 27.44 7.94 13.58
C ALA A 138 27.81 8.36 12.15
N LEU A 139 27.45 7.56 11.13
CA LEU A 139 27.80 7.78 9.72
C LEU A 139 27.50 9.21 9.20
N PRO A 140 26.29 9.79 9.36
CA PRO A 140 25.96 11.12 8.87
C PRO A 140 26.61 12.26 9.68
N ILE A 141 27.00 12.04 10.94
CA ILE A 141 27.52 13.10 11.83
C ILE A 141 28.79 13.73 11.24
N SER A 142 29.65 12.90 10.62
CA SER A 142 30.90 13.34 10.01
C SER A 142 30.73 14.29 8.83
N GLU A 143 29.69 14.13 8.01
CA GLU A 143 29.41 15.01 6.87
C GLU A 143 28.55 16.23 7.27
N ILE A 144 27.64 16.11 8.26
CA ILE A 144 26.91 17.26 8.84
C ILE A 144 27.89 18.27 9.45
N GLY A 145 29.00 17.81 10.01
CA GLY A 145 30.09 18.66 10.49
C GLY A 145 30.59 19.63 9.42
N ARG A 146 30.76 19.14 8.18
CA ARG A 146 31.33 19.86 7.02
C ARG A 146 30.33 20.71 6.24
N LEU A 147 29.03 20.45 6.39
CA LEU A 147 27.99 21.11 5.60
C LEU A 147 27.77 22.56 6.07
N GLN A 148 27.90 23.53 5.15
CA GLN A 148 27.71 24.96 5.40
C GLN A 148 26.22 25.35 5.49
N LEU A 149 25.53 24.85 6.52
CA LEU A 149 24.15 25.22 6.84
C LEU A 149 24.11 26.29 7.95
N SER A 150 23.12 27.18 7.87
CA SER A 150 22.82 28.11 8.98
C SER A 150 22.47 27.34 10.26
N THR A 151 22.87 27.88 11.41
CA THR A 151 22.89 27.17 12.71
C THR A 151 21.55 26.52 13.07
N GLY A 152 20.42 27.20 12.79
CA GLY A 152 19.08 26.63 13.01
C GLY A 152 18.70 25.47 12.08
N LYS A 153 19.20 25.44 10.83
CA LYS A 153 19.06 24.29 9.93
C LYS A 153 19.97 23.14 10.37
N LYS A 154 21.20 23.45 10.82
CA LYS A 154 22.16 22.45 11.33
C LYS A 154 21.62 21.74 12.58
N TRP A 155 21.02 22.49 13.52
CA TRP A 155 20.30 21.90 14.67
C TRP A 155 19.09 21.07 14.28
N PHE A 156 18.25 21.54 13.34
CA PHE A 156 17.09 20.77 12.88
C PHE A 156 17.48 19.42 12.27
N VAL A 157 18.53 19.42 11.45
CA VAL A 157 19.12 18.20 10.86
C VAL A 157 19.68 17.31 11.98
N ALA A 158 20.47 17.86 12.91
CA ALA A 158 21.01 17.12 14.06
C ALA A 158 19.92 16.50 14.94
N CYS A 159 18.79 17.17 15.19
CA CYS A 159 17.66 16.60 15.94
C CYS A 159 17.06 15.37 15.25
N ILE A 160 16.95 15.35 13.92
CA ILE A 160 16.44 14.19 13.18
C ILE A 160 17.37 12.98 13.36
N PHE A 161 18.69 13.19 13.37
CA PHE A 161 19.66 12.13 13.67
C PHE A 161 19.63 11.73 15.15
N LEU A 162 19.51 12.68 16.09
CA LEU A 162 19.42 12.39 17.52
C LEU A 162 18.19 11.55 17.89
N LEU A 163 17.04 11.72 17.23
CA LEU A 163 15.91 10.82 17.46
C LEU A 163 16.15 9.40 16.94
N GLY A 164 17.05 9.18 15.97
CA GLY A 164 17.52 7.82 15.64
C GLY A 164 18.20 7.14 16.83
N GLY A 165 18.77 7.91 17.77
CA GLY A 165 19.32 7.42 19.02
C GLY A 165 18.28 6.83 19.97
N LEU A 166 16.97 7.08 19.80
CA LEU A 166 15.91 6.44 20.57
C LEU A 166 15.87 4.93 20.34
N VAL A 167 16.24 4.46 19.15
CA VAL A 167 16.39 3.03 18.84
C VAL A 167 17.53 2.43 19.68
N CYS A 168 18.66 3.14 19.77
CA CYS A 168 19.78 2.71 20.63
C CYS A 168 19.37 2.66 22.11
N VAL A 169 18.59 3.62 22.60
CA VAL A 169 18.05 3.60 23.98
C VAL A 169 17.10 2.42 24.20
N ALA A 170 16.22 2.11 23.23
CA ALA A 170 15.34 0.94 23.30
C ALA A 170 16.12 -0.38 23.31
N SER A 171 17.17 -0.51 22.49
CA SER A 171 18.07 -1.67 22.48
C SER A 171 18.85 -1.80 23.81
N ILE A 172 19.35 -0.69 24.38
CA ILE A 172 20.00 -0.69 25.70
C ILE A 172 19.02 -1.12 26.80
N ALA A 173 17.78 -0.62 26.78
CA ALA A 173 16.75 -1.06 27.71
C ALA A 173 16.50 -2.57 27.58
N ARG A 174 16.34 -3.09 26.35
CA ARG A 174 16.20 -4.54 26.12
C ARG A 174 17.40 -5.34 26.63
N ILE A 175 18.63 -4.84 26.47
CA ILE A 175 19.84 -5.46 27.07
C ILE A 175 19.72 -5.55 28.59
N THR A 176 19.18 -4.54 29.28
CA THR A 176 19.00 -4.61 30.75
C THR A 176 17.95 -5.65 31.19
N PHE A 177 16.97 -5.99 30.34
CA PHE A 177 16.03 -7.09 30.60
C PHE A 177 16.61 -8.47 30.24
N LEU A 178 17.51 -8.54 29.25
CA LEU A 178 18.21 -9.78 28.88
C LEU A 178 19.39 -10.11 29.82
N TYR A 179 19.93 -9.12 30.53
CA TYR A 179 21.11 -9.28 31.37
C TYR A 179 20.77 -9.73 32.81
N HIS A 180 20.76 -11.05 33.04
CA HIS A 180 20.57 -11.66 34.35
C HIS A 180 21.88 -12.30 34.86
N PRO A 181 22.75 -11.58 35.60
CA PRO A 181 24.07 -12.08 36.00
C PRO A 181 24.01 -13.27 36.98
N SER A 182 22.91 -13.41 37.73
CA SER A 182 22.67 -14.52 38.66
C SER A 182 22.17 -15.81 37.97
N SER A 183 21.72 -15.71 36.71
CA SER A 183 21.08 -16.79 35.96
C SER A 183 21.23 -16.56 34.45
N PRO A 184 22.45 -16.61 33.89
CA PRO A 184 22.75 -16.20 32.50
C PRO A 184 22.12 -17.08 31.40
N GLU A 185 21.48 -18.17 31.80
CA GLU A 185 20.75 -19.09 30.92
C GLU A 185 19.24 -18.74 30.84
N ALA A 186 18.71 -18.06 31.88
CA ALA A 186 17.29 -17.76 32.01
C ALA A 186 16.88 -16.50 31.23
N VAL A 187 15.78 -16.61 30.47
CA VAL A 187 15.12 -15.48 29.80
C VAL A 187 13.63 -15.54 30.11
N THR A 188 13.09 -14.44 30.63
CA THR A 188 11.66 -14.24 30.81
C THR A 188 10.99 -14.03 29.44
N LEU A 189 10.47 -15.12 28.86
CA LEU A 189 9.86 -15.11 27.52
C LEU A 189 8.84 -13.95 27.31
N PRO A 190 7.92 -13.65 28.25
CA PRO A 190 6.95 -12.56 28.08
C PRO A 190 7.59 -11.18 27.94
N GLU A 191 8.58 -10.89 28.77
CA GLU A 191 9.26 -9.59 28.81
C GLU A 191 10.17 -9.41 27.58
N SER A 192 10.84 -10.49 27.15
CA SER A 192 11.64 -10.51 25.92
C SER A 192 10.78 -10.28 24.66
N MET A 193 9.60 -10.88 24.58
CA MET A 193 8.65 -10.68 23.47
C MET A 193 8.12 -9.25 23.43
N LEU A 194 7.69 -8.71 24.58
CA LEU A 194 7.16 -7.35 24.68
C LEU A 194 8.23 -6.30 24.33
N THR A 195 9.44 -6.45 24.87
CA THR A 195 10.54 -5.51 24.61
C THR A 195 11.00 -5.56 23.14
N ALA A 196 10.99 -6.74 22.50
CA ALA A 196 11.27 -6.86 21.06
C ALA A 196 10.23 -6.11 20.20
N SER A 197 8.94 -6.27 20.51
CA SER A 197 7.85 -5.60 19.79
C SER A 197 7.91 -4.07 19.97
N VAL A 198 8.16 -3.59 21.20
CA VAL A 198 8.33 -2.16 21.51
C VAL A 198 9.56 -1.58 20.77
N GLN A 199 10.68 -2.29 20.78
CA GLN A 199 11.90 -1.88 20.07
C GLN A 199 11.66 -1.77 18.56
N LEU A 200 10.96 -2.74 17.95
CA LEU A 200 10.64 -2.71 16.53
C LEU A 200 9.70 -1.53 16.19
N GLY A 201 8.67 -1.29 17.01
CA GLY A 201 7.79 -0.13 16.87
C GLY A 201 8.54 1.20 16.95
N ILE A 202 9.44 1.36 17.93
CA ILE A 202 10.32 2.53 18.06
C ILE A 202 11.23 2.67 16.84
N ALA A 203 11.81 1.57 16.33
CA ALA A 203 12.66 1.59 15.14
C ALA A 203 11.91 2.05 13.87
N ILE A 204 10.69 1.56 13.64
CA ILE A 204 9.83 1.99 12.54
C ILE A 204 9.48 3.49 12.67
N LEU A 205 9.04 3.91 13.86
CA LEU A 205 8.74 5.32 14.13
C LEU A 205 9.95 6.20 13.84
N CYS A 206 11.15 5.82 14.33
CA CYS A 206 12.38 6.57 14.15
C CYS A 206 12.82 6.68 12.68
N ALA A 207 12.70 5.61 11.91
CA ALA A 207 12.99 5.62 10.47
C ALA A 207 12.06 6.54 9.68
N CYS A 208 10.81 6.72 10.14
CA CYS A 208 9.82 7.60 9.52
C CYS A 208 9.96 9.09 9.91
N LEU A 209 10.64 9.42 11.03
CA LEU A 209 10.79 10.81 11.51
C LEU A 209 11.33 11.83 10.50
N PRO A 210 12.32 11.51 9.64
CA PRO A 210 12.81 12.45 8.62
C PRO A 210 11.68 12.97 7.70
N ALA A 211 10.64 12.17 7.45
CA ALA A 211 9.48 12.54 6.64
C ALA A 211 8.50 13.50 7.35
N TYR A 212 8.50 13.57 8.69
CA TYR A 212 7.66 14.53 9.44
C TYR A 212 8.29 15.92 9.58
N GLY A 213 9.57 16.06 9.27
CA GLY A 213 10.29 17.34 9.33
C GLY A 213 9.63 18.51 8.56
N PRO A 214 9.11 18.30 7.33
CA PRO A 214 8.29 19.27 6.62
C PRO A 214 6.95 19.58 7.31
N ALA A 215 6.29 18.57 7.90
CA ALA A 215 4.99 18.72 8.56
C ALA A 215 5.06 19.60 9.82
N LEU A 216 6.12 19.48 10.63
CA LEU A 216 6.34 20.32 11.82
C LEU A 216 6.54 21.81 11.47
N LYS A 217 7.05 22.12 10.27
CA LYS A 217 7.19 23.50 9.78
C LYS A 217 5.85 24.11 9.36
N LEU A 218 4.93 23.29 8.81
CA LEU A 218 3.55 23.69 8.55
C LEU A 218 2.82 23.98 9.87
N PHE A 219 2.95 23.10 10.86
CA PHE A 219 2.32 23.26 12.17
C PHE A 219 2.79 24.53 12.91
N ARG A 220 4.11 24.81 12.94
CA ARG A 220 4.65 26.04 13.54
C ARG A 220 4.20 27.31 12.81
N LYS A 221 3.99 27.27 11.49
CA LYS A 221 3.41 28.42 10.74
C LYS A 221 1.94 28.66 11.11
N GLY A 222 1.13 27.61 11.21
CA GLY A 222 -0.25 27.70 11.68
C GLY A 222 -0.36 28.30 13.09
N VAL A 223 0.46 27.83 14.04
CA VAL A 223 0.49 28.37 15.41
C VAL A 223 1.03 29.80 15.46
N SER A 224 2.00 30.16 14.60
CA SER A 224 2.50 31.53 14.51
C SER A 224 1.46 32.51 13.94
N GLN A 225 0.64 32.08 12.98
CA GLN A 225 -0.47 32.89 12.46
C GLN A 225 -1.61 33.01 13.48
N ALA A 226 -1.92 31.94 14.21
CA ALA A 226 -2.88 31.96 15.32
C ALA A 226 -2.46 32.92 16.46
N LYS A 227 -1.15 33.02 16.75
CA LYS A 227 -0.64 34.03 17.69
C LYS A 227 -0.68 35.46 17.13
N LEU A 228 -0.54 35.65 15.82
CA LEU A 228 -0.66 36.96 15.18
C LEU A 228 -2.12 37.47 15.16
N SER A 229 -3.12 36.57 15.12
CA SER A 229 -4.55 36.92 15.22
C SER A 229 -5.05 37.16 16.65
N LEU A 230 -4.23 36.92 17.68
CA LEU A 230 -4.58 37.05 19.10
C LEU A 230 -3.72 38.09 19.86
N GLY A 231 -2.84 38.81 19.15
CA GLY A 231 -1.90 39.77 19.75
C GLY A 231 -2.04 41.20 19.20
N MET A 232 -2.63 42.09 20.00
CA MET A 232 -2.61 43.55 19.88
C MET A 232 -3.41 44.21 18.74
N SER A 233 -4.71 44.40 18.98
CA SER A 233 -5.31 45.73 18.75
C SER A 233 -4.88 46.67 19.89
N VAL A 234 -3.76 47.37 19.73
CA VAL A 234 -3.43 48.54 20.56
C VAL A 234 -3.67 49.78 19.71
N SER A 235 -4.77 50.47 20.02
CA SER A 235 -5.12 51.75 19.40
C SER A 235 -4.06 52.80 19.67
N LYS A 236 -3.42 53.32 18.63
CA LYS A 236 -2.87 54.67 18.63
C LYS A 236 -3.75 55.56 17.78
N ARG A 237 -4.70 56.24 18.43
CA ARG A 237 -5.22 57.51 17.94
C ARG A 237 -4.03 58.43 17.68
N TYR A 238 -3.83 58.86 16.44
CA TYR A 238 -3.16 60.12 16.18
C TYR A 238 -4.22 61.11 15.71
N THR A 239 -4.30 62.22 16.44
CA THR A 239 -5.21 63.33 16.16
C THR A 239 -4.80 64.01 14.86
N SER A 240 -5.80 64.31 14.03
CA SER A 240 -5.66 65.32 12.98
C SER A 240 -5.36 66.66 13.66
N ASP A 241 -4.18 67.22 13.43
CA ASP A 241 -3.92 68.64 13.67
C ASP A 241 -3.39 69.30 12.40
N ASN A 242 -3.74 70.57 12.24
CA ASN A 242 -3.85 71.25 10.95
C ASN A 242 -2.92 72.46 10.91
N SER A 243 -1.71 72.31 10.35
CA SER A 243 -0.80 73.44 10.17
C SER A 243 -0.14 73.45 8.78
N LYS A 244 -0.43 74.53 8.05
CA LYS A 244 0.36 75.06 6.93
C LYS A 244 1.87 75.04 7.25
N TYR A 245 2.73 74.81 6.26
CA TYR A 245 3.80 75.76 5.89
C TYR A 245 4.44 75.38 4.54
N ASN A 246 4.95 76.39 3.84
CA ASN A 246 5.55 76.32 2.49
C ASN A 246 7.06 75.97 2.52
N VAL A 247 7.66 75.95 1.32
CA VAL A 247 9.01 76.49 0.97
C VAL A 247 10.09 75.48 0.52
N SER A 248 10.16 75.29 -0.82
CA SER A 248 11.41 75.29 -1.66
C SER A 248 12.48 74.18 -1.42
N LYS A 249 13.55 73.99 -2.21
CA LYS A 249 13.98 74.34 -3.60
C LYS A 249 15.26 73.52 -3.90
N ASN A 250 15.53 73.22 -5.18
CA ASN A 250 16.89 73.00 -5.76
C ASN A 250 17.72 71.80 -5.22
N SER A 251 18.76 71.27 -5.89
CA SER A 251 19.25 71.25 -7.29
C SER A 251 20.39 70.21 -7.42
N GLY A 252 20.75 69.78 -8.63
CA GLY A 252 21.94 68.94 -8.92
C GLY A 252 21.57 67.50 -9.31
N MET A 253 21.59 67.00 -10.55
CA MET A 253 22.42 67.21 -11.75
C MET A 253 23.64 66.27 -11.83
N ASN A 254 23.55 65.27 -12.73
CA ASN A 254 24.63 64.59 -13.46
C ASN A 254 25.58 63.62 -12.68
N ASP A 255 26.08 62.51 -13.24
CA ASP A 255 26.01 61.96 -14.62
C ASP A 255 26.17 60.41 -14.67
N LEU A 256 25.64 59.80 -15.76
CA LEU A 256 26.14 58.62 -16.56
C LEU A 256 26.64 57.34 -15.83
N GLU A 257 26.40 56.10 -16.24
CA GLU A 257 25.83 55.46 -17.46
C GLU A 257 25.33 54.03 -17.04
N ALA A 258 24.70 53.13 -17.82
CA ALA A 258 24.34 53.04 -19.25
C ALA A 258 23.09 52.14 -19.46
N SER A 259 22.74 51.83 -20.72
CA SER A 259 21.66 50.93 -21.16
C SER A 259 21.97 50.39 -22.58
N PRO A 260 21.37 49.29 -23.08
CA PRO A 260 20.09 49.37 -23.86
C PRO A 260 19.09 48.21 -23.57
N TYR A 261 17.77 48.43 -23.46
CA TYR A 261 16.72 48.52 -24.52
C TYR A 261 16.60 47.28 -25.46
N TYR A 262 15.42 46.77 -25.84
CA TYR A 262 14.19 47.46 -26.29
C TYR A 262 12.83 46.80 -25.94
N MET A 263 11.79 47.63 -25.97
CA MET A 263 10.36 47.31 -26.18
C MET A 263 9.89 47.94 -27.50
N VAL A 264 8.70 47.59 -28.01
CA VAL A 264 8.10 48.17 -29.23
C VAL A 264 6.65 48.64 -28.96
N ASP A 265 6.33 49.87 -29.40
CA ASP A 265 5.03 50.58 -29.30
C ASP A 265 3.99 50.08 -30.36
N GLY A 266 2.73 50.53 -30.49
CA GLY A 266 1.90 51.59 -29.88
C GLY A 266 0.40 51.20 -30.02
N ASN A 267 -0.65 52.03 -29.86
CA ASN A 267 -0.85 53.47 -30.03
C ASN A 267 -2.08 53.98 -29.22
N ALA A 268 -2.40 55.29 -29.30
CA ALA A 268 -3.13 56.05 -28.27
C ALA A 268 -4.62 56.42 -28.54
N THR A 269 -5.44 56.49 -27.45
CA THR A 269 -6.41 57.58 -27.07
C THR A 269 -7.67 57.91 -27.93
N PRO A 270 -8.66 58.74 -27.45
CA PRO A 270 -9.39 58.74 -26.15
C PRO A 270 -10.94 59.06 -26.26
N ALA A 271 -11.60 59.30 -25.12
CA ALA A 271 -12.95 59.93 -24.91
C ALA A 271 -14.21 59.07 -25.23
N HIS A 272 -15.38 59.18 -24.57
CA HIS A 272 -16.06 60.34 -23.96
C HIS A 272 -17.17 59.93 -22.93
N ASN A 273 -17.51 60.86 -22.01
CA ASN A 273 -18.80 61.13 -21.34
C ASN A 273 -19.59 60.10 -20.49
N THR A 274 -19.48 60.26 -19.16
CA THR A 274 -20.47 60.85 -18.22
C THR A 274 -22.00 60.63 -18.39
N GLN A 275 -22.69 60.56 -17.23
CA GLN A 275 -24.14 60.71 -16.95
C GLN A 275 -24.96 59.38 -16.91
N VAL A 276 -25.99 59.17 -16.04
CA VAL A 276 -26.67 60.07 -15.07
C VAL A 276 -27.46 59.33 -13.96
N GLN A 277 -27.83 60.07 -12.89
CA GLN A 277 -28.90 59.89 -11.88
C GLN A 277 -28.97 58.66 -10.94
N SER A 278 -29.05 58.99 -9.65
CA SER A 278 -29.79 58.25 -8.64
C SER A 278 -31.30 58.54 -8.71
N GLY A 279 -32.14 57.51 -8.64
CA GLY A 279 -33.58 57.61 -8.37
C GLY A 279 -34.03 56.38 -7.60
N GLY A 280 -34.71 56.55 -6.47
CA GLY A 280 -35.11 55.45 -5.60
C GLY A 280 -36.60 55.13 -5.69
N ALA A 281 -36.94 53.85 -5.57
CA ALA A 281 -38.26 53.38 -5.11
C ALA A 281 -38.20 51.90 -4.70
N ASN A 282 -38.89 51.59 -3.59
CA ASN A 282 -39.50 50.33 -3.15
C ASN A 282 -39.19 49.01 -3.92
N LEU A 283 -38.73 47.99 -3.19
CA LEU A 283 -38.94 46.59 -3.56
C LEU A 283 -39.89 45.90 -2.55
N GLN A 284 -40.98 45.33 -3.06
CA GLN A 284 -41.71 44.24 -2.43
C GLN A 284 -41.32 42.92 -3.07
N THR A 285 -41.05 41.91 -2.24
CA THR A 285 -41.23 40.46 -2.47
C THR A 285 -41.33 39.95 -3.92
N THR A 286 -40.29 39.28 -4.44
CA THR A 286 -40.19 37.79 -4.53
C THR A 286 -38.97 37.37 -5.36
N ASP A 287 -37.83 37.14 -4.70
CA ASP A 287 -36.64 36.60 -5.38
C ASP A 287 -36.67 35.06 -5.39
N THR A 288 -37.06 34.48 -6.52
CA THR A 288 -36.75 33.09 -6.84
C THR A 288 -35.24 32.97 -7.12
N ILE A 289 -34.50 32.34 -6.22
CA ILE A 289 -33.05 32.18 -6.36
C ILE A 289 -32.75 31.27 -7.58
N PRO A 290 -32.08 31.75 -8.65
CA PRO A 290 -31.70 30.89 -9.76
C PRO A 290 -30.64 29.90 -9.30
N LEU A 291 -30.74 28.61 -9.70
CA LEU A 291 -29.79 27.55 -9.30
C LEU A 291 -28.31 27.91 -9.57
N ASN A 292 -28.07 28.77 -10.56
CA ASN A 292 -26.76 29.31 -10.93
C ASN A 292 -26.05 30.04 -9.78
N ALA A 293 -26.79 30.53 -8.78
CA ALA A 293 -26.27 31.27 -7.63
C ALA A 293 -25.65 30.35 -6.55
N ILE A 294 -25.89 29.03 -6.58
CA ILE A 294 -25.25 28.06 -5.68
C ILE A 294 -23.86 27.68 -6.21
N GLN A 295 -23.02 28.70 -6.43
CA GLN A 295 -21.58 28.51 -6.55
C GLN A 295 -21.01 28.24 -5.16
N VAL A 296 -20.97 26.97 -4.76
CA VAL A 296 -20.18 26.54 -3.59
C VAL A 296 -18.75 27.03 -3.81
N LYS A 297 -18.34 28.04 -3.05
CA LYS A 297 -17.07 28.77 -3.25
C LYS A 297 -15.89 27.78 -3.33
N LYS A 298 -15.39 27.53 -4.55
CA LYS A 298 -14.17 26.76 -4.82
C LYS A 298 -13.01 27.20 -3.92
N SER A 299 -12.97 28.48 -3.54
CA SER A 299 -11.98 29.03 -2.63
C SER A 299 -11.91 28.38 -1.25
N LYS A 300 -13.01 27.84 -0.67
CA LYS A 300 -12.93 27.18 0.65
C LYS A 300 -12.23 25.82 0.60
N ILE A 301 -12.48 25.02 -0.42
CA ILE A 301 -11.82 23.71 -0.58
C ILE A 301 -10.35 23.92 -0.96
N ILE A 302 -10.06 24.80 -1.92
CA ILE A 302 -8.68 25.16 -2.31
C ILE A 302 -7.92 25.74 -1.12
N PHE A 303 -8.56 26.54 -0.26
CA PHE A 303 -7.95 27.05 0.96
C PHE A 303 -7.58 25.91 1.92
N ILE A 304 -8.48 24.97 2.22
CA ILE A 304 -8.18 23.80 3.06
C ILE A 304 -7.02 22.96 2.45
N MET A 305 -7.06 22.71 1.14
CA MET A 305 -5.99 22.00 0.41
C MET A 305 -4.64 22.73 0.45
N SER A 306 -4.63 24.06 0.61
CA SER A 306 -3.40 24.86 0.72
C SER A 306 -2.79 24.89 2.14
N GLN A 307 -3.60 24.61 3.17
CA GLN A 307 -3.19 24.65 4.58
C GLN A 307 -2.60 23.30 5.05
N LEU A 308 -3.07 22.19 4.48
CA LEU A 308 -2.56 20.85 4.75
C LEU A 308 -1.60 20.45 3.62
N GLY A 309 -0.33 20.17 3.94
CA GLY A 309 0.65 19.79 2.92
C GLY A 309 0.24 18.52 2.15
N PRO A 310 0.70 18.32 0.90
CA PRO A 310 0.20 17.27 0.01
C PRO A 310 0.32 15.85 0.58
N LEU A 311 1.30 15.60 1.46
CA LEU A 311 1.45 14.34 2.19
C LEU A 311 0.31 14.09 3.19
N VAL A 312 -0.15 15.12 3.92
CA VAL A 312 -1.23 14.99 4.91
C VAL A 312 -2.55 14.68 4.22
N TRP A 313 -2.79 15.29 3.06
CA TRP A 313 -3.95 14.97 2.23
C TRP A 313 -3.92 13.53 1.70
N ARG A 314 -2.76 13.06 1.19
CA ARG A 314 -2.57 11.66 0.77
C ARG A 314 -2.82 10.66 1.91
N VAL A 315 -2.38 10.98 3.12
CA VAL A 315 -2.64 10.16 4.32
C VAL A 315 -4.13 10.18 4.68
N ALA A 316 -4.82 11.32 4.59
CA ALA A 316 -6.27 11.38 4.83
C ALA A 316 -7.07 10.55 3.82
N LEU A 317 -6.68 10.54 2.54
CA LEU A 317 -7.25 9.68 1.50
C LEU A 317 -6.94 8.18 1.72
N ALA A 318 -5.88 7.84 2.44
CA ALA A 318 -5.56 6.45 2.77
C ALA A 318 -6.47 5.85 3.85
N VAL A 319 -7.04 6.66 4.75
CA VAL A 319 -7.82 6.16 5.90
C VAL A 319 -9.05 5.32 5.49
N PRO A 320 -9.90 5.74 4.53
CA PRO A 320 -11.03 4.92 4.08
C PRO A 320 -10.59 3.60 3.43
N LEU A 321 -9.46 3.60 2.71
CA LEU A 321 -8.90 2.40 2.08
C LEU A 321 -8.34 1.43 3.15
N LEU A 322 -7.67 1.94 4.19
CA LEU A 322 -7.24 1.14 5.34
C LEU A 322 -8.43 0.52 6.08
N TYR A 323 -9.52 1.28 6.24
CA TYR A 323 -10.75 0.76 6.85
C TYR A 323 -11.39 -0.36 6.02
N ILE A 324 -11.46 -0.22 4.69
CA ILE A 324 -11.94 -1.30 3.80
C ILE A 324 -11.05 -2.54 3.94
N SER A 325 -9.73 -2.37 3.95
CA SER A 325 -8.78 -3.47 4.13
C SER A 325 -9.00 -4.22 5.45
N TYR A 326 -9.08 -3.50 6.56
CA TYR A 326 -9.36 -4.07 7.89
C TYR A 326 -10.73 -4.77 7.94
N ALA A 327 -11.80 -4.10 7.47
CA ALA A 327 -13.15 -4.64 7.49
C ALA A 327 -13.30 -5.89 6.61
N CYS A 328 -12.54 -5.99 5.52
CA CYS A 328 -12.51 -7.18 4.68
C CYS A 328 -11.90 -8.39 5.41
N ILE A 329 -10.74 -8.22 6.08
CA ILE A 329 -10.08 -9.27 6.86
C ILE A 329 -11.01 -9.81 7.96
N GLU A 330 -11.59 -8.92 8.77
CA GLU A 330 -12.53 -9.28 9.84
C GLU A 330 -13.77 -10.03 9.32
N ALA A 331 -14.27 -9.63 8.14
CA ALA A 331 -15.48 -10.20 7.57
C ALA A 331 -15.24 -11.52 6.80
N PHE A 332 -14.04 -11.76 6.28
CA PHE A 332 -13.66 -12.99 5.60
C PHE A 332 -13.46 -14.16 6.58
N ALA A 333 -13.21 -13.86 7.86
CA ALA A 333 -13.20 -14.82 8.98
C ALA A 333 -12.33 -16.06 8.72
N VAL A 334 -11.06 -15.83 8.34
CA VAL A 334 -10.07 -16.85 7.93
C VAL A 334 -10.03 -18.05 8.89
N ASP A 335 -10.05 -17.82 10.21
CA ASP A 335 -9.94 -18.89 11.21
C ASP A 335 -11.12 -19.88 11.13
N LYS A 336 -12.31 -19.43 10.75
CA LYS A 336 -13.47 -20.31 10.51
C LYS A 336 -13.31 -21.11 9.22
N LEU A 337 -12.81 -20.51 8.14
CA LEU A 337 -12.51 -21.22 6.89
C LEU A 337 -11.47 -22.32 7.16
N VAL A 338 -10.42 -22.01 7.93
CA VAL A 338 -9.39 -23.00 8.31
C VAL A 338 -9.97 -24.14 9.15
N ALA A 339 -10.85 -23.85 10.12
CA ALA A 339 -11.50 -24.89 10.91
C ALA A 339 -12.42 -25.80 10.06
N LEU A 340 -13.16 -25.23 9.10
CA LEU A 340 -14.15 -25.95 8.29
C LEU A 340 -13.53 -26.79 7.15
N GLN A 341 -12.33 -26.47 6.67
CA GLN A 341 -11.62 -27.28 5.67
C GLN A 341 -10.87 -28.50 6.26
N GLU A 342 -10.57 -28.48 7.56
CA GLU A 342 -9.71 -29.47 8.22
C GLU A 342 -10.20 -30.93 8.08
N PRO A 343 -11.51 -31.26 8.14
CA PRO A 343 -11.99 -32.63 7.93
C PRO A 343 -11.61 -33.21 6.56
N TYR A 344 -11.63 -32.39 5.50
CA TYR A 344 -11.23 -32.81 4.15
C TYR A 344 -9.71 -32.99 4.03
N LEU A 345 -8.94 -32.16 4.72
CA LEU A 345 -7.48 -32.26 4.76
C LEU A 345 -7.01 -33.54 5.49
N GLN A 346 -7.75 -33.96 6.53
CA GLN A 346 -7.48 -35.19 7.29
C GLN A 346 -7.94 -36.45 6.55
N SER A 347 -9.06 -36.42 5.83
CA SER A 347 -9.52 -37.55 5.01
C SER A 347 -8.70 -37.73 3.73
N GLY A 348 -8.02 -36.68 3.26
CA GLY A 348 -7.37 -36.62 1.96
C GLY A 348 -8.35 -36.58 0.78
N ARG A 349 -9.65 -36.37 1.03
CA ARG A 349 -10.72 -36.38 0.02
C ARG A 349 -11.73 -35.26 0.26
N ILE A 350 -12.13 -34.59 -0.81
CA ILE A 350 -13.27 -33.67 -0.81
C ILE A 350 -14.50 -34.49 -1.17
N GLU A 351 -15.52 -34.48 -0.31
CA GLU A 351 -16.76 -35.26 -0.45
C GLU A 351 -17.96 -34.37 -0.16
N TRP A 352 -19.07 -34.54 -0.90
CA TRP A 352 -20.27 -33.70 -0.78
C TRP A 352 -21.57 -34.51 -0.82
N ALA A 353 -22.68 -33.87 -0.44
CA ALA A 353 -23.95 -34.52 -0.09
C ALA A 353 -24.53 -35.46 -1.17
N ASP A 354 -24.30 -35.18 -2.45
CA ASP A 354 -24.79 -36.00 -3.58
C ASP A 354 -23.98 -37.30 -3.81
N GLY A 355 -23.08 -37.65 -2.89
CA GLY A 355 -22.22 -38.85 -2.98
C GLY A 355 -21.02 -38.69 -3.91
N GLY A 356 -20.76 -37.48 -4.41
CA GLY A 356 -19.57 -37.17 -5.17
C GLY A 356 -18.33 -37.07 -4.27
N SER A 357 -17.19 -37.52 -4.78
CA SER A 357 -15.90 -37.41 -4.09
C SER A 357 -14.74 -37.23 -5.06
N ILE A 358 -13.69 -36.54 -4.61
CA ILE A 358 -12.40 -36.46 -5.30
C ILE A 358 -11.25 -36.51 -4.30
N THR A 359 -10.20 -37.26 -4.64
CA THR A 359 -8.98 -37.33 -3.83
C THR A 359 -8.17 -36.05 -4.04
N ILE A 360 -7.71 -35.44 -2.93
CA ILE A 360 -6.88 -34.25 -2.93
C ILE A 360 -5.47 -34.62 -3.40
N LEU A 361 -4.85 -33.80 -4.25
CA LEU A 361 -3.46 -34.03 -4.68
C LEU A 361 -2.49 -33.84 -3.49
N GLU A 362 -1.59 -34.80 -3.30
CA GLU A 362 -0.55 -34.70 -2.25
C GLU A 362 0.65 -33.84 -2.67
N ARG A 363 0.94 -33.80 -3.98
CA ARG A 363 2.09 -33.09 -4.57
C ARG A 363 1.71 -32.56 -5.95
N PHE A 364 1.99 -31.29 -6.22
CA PHE A 364 1.75 -30.64 -7.50
C PHE A 364 2.98 -29.84 -7.95
N TRP A 365 3.50 -28.99 -7.06
CA TRP A 365 4.67 -28.15 -7.31
C TRP A 365 5.99 -28.85 -6.96
N HIS A 366 5.93 -30.00 -6.29
CA HIS A 366 7.09 -30.73 -5.77
C HIS A 366 7.94 -29.91 -4.77
N VAL A 367 7.28 -28.97 -4.08
CA VAL A 367 7.88 -28.09 -3.06
C VAL A 367 6.96 -28.14 -1.85
N GLN A 368 7.37 -28.86 -0.81
CA GLN A 368 6.52 -29.19 0.34
C GLN A 368 5.73 -27.99 0.89
N PHE A 369 6.39 -26.85 1.10
CA PHE A 369 5.71 -25.63 1.58
C PHE A 369 4.61 -25.12 0.63
N LEU A 370 4.85 -25.12 -0.68
CA LEU A 370 3.85 -24.68 -1.67
C LEU A 370 2.72 -25.71 -1.78
N ASP A 371 3.05 -27.00 -1.76
CA ASP A 371 2.07 -28.08 -1.81
C ASP A 371 1.16 -28.04 -0.56
N GLU A 372 1.71 -27.90 0.64
CA GLU A 372 0.95 -27.76 1.89
C GLU A 372 0.08 -26.49 1.93
N LEU A 373 0.59 -25.36 1.44
CA LEU A 373 -0.15 -24.10 1.37
C LEU A 373 -1.33 -24.21 0.39
N TRP A 374 -1.08 -24.61 -0.85
CA TRP A 374 -2.10 -24.64 -1.91
C TRP A 374 -3.10 -25.78 -1.76
N ARG A 375 -2.77 -26.84 -1.03
CA ARG A 375 -3.73 -27.88 -0.64
C ARG A 375 -4.91 -27.30 0.14
N ARG A 376 -4.63 -26.40 1.10
CA ARG A 376 -5.65 -25.71 1.91
C ARG A 376 -6.55 -24.84 1.04
N PHE A 377 -5.96 -23.92 0.27
CA PHE A 377 -6.74 -23.06 -0.63
C PHE A 377 -7.55 -23.83 -1.67
N THR A 378 -7.02 -24.93 -2.22
CA THR A 378 -7.77 -25.76 -3.17
C THR A 378 -8.98 -26.44 -2.53
N VAL A 379 -8.90 -26.87 -1.26
CA VAL A 379 -10.06 -27.38 -0.50
C VAL A 379 -11.05 -26.25 -0.24
N THR A 380 -10.58 -25.09 0.21
CA THR A 380 -11.43 -23.91 0.47
C THR A 380 -12.25 -23.51 -0.77
N PHE A 381 -11.65 -23.49 -1.96
CA PHE A 381 -12.33 -23.13 -3.22
C PHE A 381 -12.92 -24.33 -3.99
N ALA A 382 -12.91 -25.54 -3.41
CA ALA A 382 -13.48 -26.73 -4.03
C ALA A 382 -14.99 -26.62 -4.31
N PRO A 383 -15.85 -26.06 -3.43
CA PRO A 383 -17.29 -25.93 -3.71
C PRO A 383 -17.59 -25.18 -5.01
N SER A 384 -16.82 -24.12 -5.27
CA SER A 384 -16.97 -23.26 -6.45
C SER A 384 -16.38 -23.89 -7.70
N THR A 385 -15.15 -24.43 -7.65
CA THR A 385 -14.46 -24.95 -8.83
C THR A 385 -14.98 -26.32 -9.27
N LEU A 386 -15.28 -27.22 -8.32
CA LEU A 386 -15.93 -28.50 -8.62
C LEU A 386 -17.43 -28.36 -8.86
N ALA A 387 -18.00 -27.18 -8.59
CA ALA A 387 -19.40 -26.81 -8.80
C ALA A 387 -20.43 -27.67 -8.05
N PHE A 388 -20.05 -28.24 -6.90
CA PHE A 388 -21.01 -28.85 -5.97
C PHE A 388 -21.74 -27.82 -5.09
N ASP A 389 -21.25 -26.58 -5.02
CA ASP A 389 -22.06 -25.41 -4.67
C ASP A 389 -22.28 -24.52 -5.92
N PRO A 390 -23.46 -24.60 -6.57
CA PRO A 390 -23.75 -23.80 -7.75
C PRO A 390 -23.65 -22.29 -7.53
N VAL A 391 -23.99 -21.80 -6.33
CA VAL A 391 -24.01 -20.35 -6.03
C VAL A 391 -22.60 -19.79 -6.02
N SER A 392 -21.69 -20.33 -5.21
CA SER A 392 -20.29 -19.89 -5.21
C SER A 392 -19.57 -20.24 -6.51
N SER A 393 -19.98 -21.27 -7.25
CA SER A 393 -19.41 -21.59 -8.57
C SER A 393 -19.67 -20.49 -9.60
N TRP A 394 -20.93 -20.07 -9.77
CA TRP A 394 -21.29 -18.93 -10.63
C TRP A 394 -20.60 -17.64 -10.20
N GLN A 395 -20.61 -17.37 -8.90
CA GLN A 395 -20.00 -16.17 -8.33
C GLN A 395 -18.48 -16.13 -8.58
N ALA A 396 -17.76 -17.18 -8.18
CA ALA A 396 -16.31 -17.25 -8.36
C ALA A 396 -15.92 -17.21 -9.83
N PHE A 397 -16.67 -17.87 -10.72
CA PHE A 397 -16.37 -17.81 -12.15
C PHE A 397 -16.48 -16.39 -12.73
N SER A 398 -17.48 -15.61 -12.31
CA SER A 398 -17.57 -14.19 -12.69
C SER A 398 -16.44 -13.38 -12.07
N PHE A 399 -16.34 -13.39 -10.74
CA PHE A 399 -15.38 -12.56 -9.99
C PHE A 399 -13.92 -12.82 -10.39
N LEU A 400 -13.53 -14.08 -10.56
CA LEU A 400 -12.15 -14.42 -10.95
C LEU A 400 -11.80 -13.93 -12.37
N ASN A 401 -12.77 -13.84 -13.29
CA ASN A 401 -12.54 -13.24 -14.61
C ASN A 401 -12.52 -11.70 -14.58
N ASP A 402 -13.20 -11.06 -13.62
CA ASP A 402 -13.05 -9.63 -13.36
C ASP A 402 -11.64 -9.25 -12.82
N LEU A 403 -10.84 -10.23 -12.38
CA LEU A 403 -9.44 -10.01 -11.98
C LEU A 403 -8.51 -9.79 -13.18
N GLY A 404 -8.84 -10.29 -14.36
CA GLY A 404 -8.09 -10.06 -15.60
C GLY A 404 -7.87 -8.57 -15.90
N PRO A 405 -8.93 -7.74 -16.01
CA PRO A 405 -8.79 -6.30 -16.14
C PRO A 405 -8.15 -5.63 -14.91
N LEU A 406 -8.44 -6.10 -13.68
CA LEU A 406 -7.84 -5.56 -12.46
C LEU A 406 -6.30 -5.68 -12.46
N PHE A 407 -5.77 -6.88 -12.68
CA PHE A 407 -4.33 -7.13 -12.75
C PHE A 407 -3.68 -6.40 -13.94
N THR A 408 -4.39 -6.27 -15.06
CA THR A 408 -3.94 -5.44 -16.19
C THR A 408 -3.74 -3.99 -15.75
N ILE A 409 -4.73 -3.40 -15.07
CA ILE A 409 -4.64 -2.03 -14.53
C ILE A 409 -3.48 -1.91 -13.55
N TRP A 410 -3.29 -2.86 -12.62
CA TRP A 410 -2.19 -2.81 -11.64
C TRP A 410 -0.82 -2.85 -12.30
N ILE A 411 -0.61 -3.70 -13.30
CA ILE A 411 0.65 -3.78 -14.05
C ILE A 411 0.89 -2.48 -14.82
N LEU A 412 -0.13 -1.94 -15.48
CA LEU A 412 -0.04 -0.66 -16.21
C LEU A 412 0.25 0.53 -15.26
N GLU A 413 -0.37 0.58 -14.08
CA GLU A 413 -0.09 1.60 -13.05
C GLU A 413 1.32 1.50 -12.48
N SER A 414 1.77 0.29 -12.14
CA SER A 414 3.13 0.06 -11.63
C SER A 414 4.20 0.51 -12.62
N SER A 415 3.90 0.41 -13.93
CA SER A 415 4.77 0.79 -15.04
C SER A 415 4.80 2.30 -15.33
N ARG A 416 4.25 3.15 -14.46
CA ARG A 416 4.45 4.61 -14.52
C ARG A 416 5.81 5.00 -13.95
N VAL A 417 6.49 5.94 -14.59
CA VAL A 417 7.80 6.47 -14.17
C VAL A 417 7.82 6.89 -12.69
N GLY A 418 6.73 7.49 -12.20
CA GLY A 418 6.62 7.94 -10.81
C GLY A 418 6.47 6.84 -9.75
N ASN A 419 6.11 5.62 -10.15
CA ASN A 419 6.03 4.47 -9.24
C ASN A 419 7.34 3.67 -9.19
N ARG A 420 8.26 3.86 -10.14
CA ARG A 420 9.50 3.08 -10.26
C ARG A 420 10.35 3.16 -8.99
N TYR A 421 10.85 2.00 -8.52
CA TYR A 421 11.57 1.82 -7.26
C TYR A 421 10.79 2.16 -5.97
N THR A 422 9.46 2.30 -6.05
CA THR A 422 8.57 2.39 -4.88
C THR A 422 7.84 1.06 -4.67
N PRO A 423 7.20 0.80 -3.51
CA PRO A 423 6.43 -0.41 -3.31
C PRO A 423 5.30 -0.63 -4.35
N ALA A 424 4.74 0.45 -4.91
CA ALA A 424 3.73 0.39 -5.98
C ALA A 424 4.28 -0.16 -7.32
N TRP A 425 5.60 -0.30 -7.47
CA TRP A 425 6.27 -0.93 -8.62
C TRP A 425 6.14 -2.46 -8.65
N LEU A 426 5.70 -3.08 -7.56
CA LEU A 426 5.72 -4.54 -7.35
C LEU A 426 4.31 -5.15 -7.27
N PRO A 427 3.42 -4.94 -8.27
CA PRO A 427 2.01 -5.36 -8.20
C PRO A 427 1.86 -6.87 -8.04
N THR A 428 2.84 -7.65 -8.54
CA THR A 428 2.91 -9.11 -8.39
C THR A 428 2.90 -9.55 -6.92
N ILE A 429 3.58 -8.81 -6.03
CA ILE A 429 3.59 -9.15 -4.60
C ILE A 429 2.20 -8.97 -4.00
N PHE A 430 1.50 -7.90 -4.37
CA PHE A 430 0.13 -7.63 -3.91
C PHE A 430 -0.86 -8.63 -4.50
N ALA A 431 -0.78 -8.92 -5.80
CA ALA A 431 -1.67 -9.86 -6.47
C ALA A 431 -1.49 -11.29 -5.92
N PHE A 432 -0.25 -11.69 -5.60
CA PHE A 432 0.05 -12.96 -4.95
C PHE A 432 -0.40 -12.98 -3.47
N SER A 433 -0.17 -11.90 -2.73
CA SER A 433 -0.62 -11.79 -1.32
C SER A 433 -2.14 -11.84 -1.20
N GLY A 434 -2.88 -11.35 -2.21
CA GLY A 434 -4.33 -11.43 -2.27
C GLY A 434 -4.88 -12.86 -2.30
N GLN A 435 -4.13 -13.82 -2.85
CA GLN A 435 -4.50 -15.25 -2.80
C GLN A 435 -4.50 -15.80 -1.36
N VAL A 436 -3.68 -15.22 -0.48
CA VAL A 436 -3.46 -15.70 0.89
C VAL A 436 -4.28 -14.93 1.93
N LEU A 437 -4.47 -13.62 1.72
CA LEU A 437 -5.07 -12.69 2.69
C LEU A 437 -6.47 -12.19 2.31
N SER A 438 -7.04 -12.68 1.20
CA SER A 438 -8.14 -12.06 0.44
C SER A 438 -7.71 -10.87 -0.43
N LEU A 439 -8.32 -10.73 -1.61
CA LEU A 439 -7.93 -9.70 -2.57
C LEU A 439 -8.55 -8.35 -2.23
N GLY A 440 -9.73 -8.34 -1.62
CA GLY A 440 -10.42 -7.18 -1.06
C GLY A 440 -9.70 -6.57 0.14
N ALA A 441 -8.94 -7.37 0.89
CA ALA A 441 -8.03 -6.88 1.92
C ALA A 441 -6.79 -6.19 1.32
N VAL A 442 -6.21 -6.75 0.26
CA VAL A 442 -4.92 -6.31 -0.31
C VAL A 442 -5.06 -5.20 -1.36
N THR A 443 -6.16 -5.16 -2.11
CA THR A 443 -6.45 -4.15 -3.15
C THR A 443 -6.41 -2.70 -2.62
N PRO A 444 -7.04 -2.36 -1.47
CA PRO A 444 -6.93 -1.02 -0.90
C PRO A 444 -5.49 -0.65 -0.52
N LEU A 445 -4.68 -1.61 -0.06
CA LEU A 445 -3.27 -1.38 0.31
C LEU A 445 -2.43 -1.02 -0.91
N PHE A 446 -2.62 -1.72 -2.04
CA PHE A 446 -1.98 -1.34 -3.31
C PHE A 446 -2.37 0.08 -3.73
N TYR A 447 -3.64 0.45 -3.63
CA TYR A 447 -4.11 1.80 -3.96
C TYR A 447 -3.59 2.89 -3.02
N ILE A 448 -3.42 2.61 -1.73
CA ILE A 448 -2.75 3.53 -0.79
C ILE A 448 -1.32 3.81 -1.25
N LEU A 449 -0.58 2.80 -1.69
CA LEU A 449 0.78 2.98 -2.20
C LEU A 449 0.77 3.81 -3.49
N CYS A 450 -0.16 3.55 -4.43
CA CYS A 450 -0.35 4.40 -5.60
C CYS A 450 -0.66 5.86 -5.23
N ILE A 451 -1.50 6.13 -4.22
CA ILE A 451 -1.81 7.50 -3.76
C ILE A 451 -0.59 8.17 -3.09
N ILE A 452 0.17 7.43 -2.29
CA ILE A 452 1.31 7.95 -1.54
C ILE A 452 2.51 8.23 -2.45
N PHE A 453 2.84 7.31 -3.36
CA PHE A 453 4.07 7.33 -4.14
C PHE A 453 3.90 7.92 -5.55
N SER A 454 2.78 7.68 -6.25
CA SER A 454 2.58 8.21 -7.60
C SER A 454 2.39 9.74 -7.60
N PRO A 455 2.80 10.47 -8.65
CA PRO A 455 2.39 11.87 -8.86
C PRO A 455 0.86 12.02 -8.86
N SER A 456 0.34 13.16 -8.42
CA SER A 456 -1.10 13.42 -8.50
C SER A 456 -1.55 13.54 -9.96
N SER A 457 -2.80 13.23 -10.28
CA SER A 457 -3.36 13.39 -11.63
C SER A 457 -3.18 14.82 -12.17
N SER A 458 -3.38 15.81 -11.30
CA SER A 458 -3.13 17.23 -11.57
C SER A 458 -1.66 17.53 -11.87
N THR A 459 -0.72 16.89 -11.17
CA THR A 459 0.72 16.99 -11.46
C THR A 459 1.03 16.37 -12.82
N LEU A 460 0.40 15.23 -13.16
CA LEU A 460 0.60 14.59 -14.46
C LEU A 460 0.10 15.48 -15.62
N VAL A 461 -1.09 16.09 -15.51
CA VAL A 461 -1.65 16.95 -16.58
C VAL A 461 -0.96 18.33 -16.69
N ALA A 462 -0.24 18.78 -15.66
CA ALA A 462 0.43 20.07 -15.68
C ALA A 462 1.38 20.23 -16.88
N LYS A 463 1.29 21.35 -17.61
CA LYS A 463 2.10 21.63 -18.82
C LYS A 463 3.62 21.57 -18.61
N ALA A 464 4.08 21.82 -17.39
CA ALA A 464 5.50 21.74 -17.02
C ALA A 464 6.02 20.30 -16.88
N THR A 465 5.13 19.31 -16.80
CA THR A 465 5.47 17.90 -16.58
C THR A 465 5.88 17.24 -17.90
N PRO A 466 7.10 16.67 -17.99
CA PRO A 466 7.57 15.97 -19.19
C PRO A 466 6.57 14.91 -19.66
N ALA A 467 6.34 14.83 -20.98
CA ALA A 467 5.38 13.88 -21.56
C ALA A 467 5.73 12.41 -21.25
N GLU A 468 7.01 12.13 -20.94
CA GLU A 468 7.49 10.82 -20.48
C GLU A 468 6.95 10.44 -19.10
N GLN A 469 6.83 11.38 -18.16
CA GLN A 469 6.26 11.11 -16.83
C GLN A 469 4.74 10.88 -16.84
N ARG A 470 4.04 11.38 -17.87
CA ARG A 470 2.61 11.12 -18.11
C ARG A 470 2.32 9.73 -18.68
N ARG A 471 3.28 9.12 -19.38
CA ARG A 471 3.07 7.89 -20.13
C ARG A 471 3.31 6.67 -19.24
N ILE A 472 2.50 5.64 -19.45
CA ILE A 472 2.83 4.29 -19.01
C ILE A 472 4.04 3.84 -19.83
N THR A 473 5.18 3.64 -19.18
CA THR A 473 6.45 3.35 -19.87
C THR A 473 6.58 1.85 -20.15
N SER A 474 6.61 1.50 -21.43
CA SER A 474 6.77 0.13 -21.93
C SER A 474 8.17 -0.46 -21.76
N SER A 475 8.98 0.07 -20.83
CA SER A 475 10.19 -0.59 -20.33
C SER A 475 9.85 -1.62 -19.24
N ASP A 476 8.77 -1.36 -18.48
CA ASP A 476 8.45 -2.08 -17.25
C ASP A 476 7.22 -3.00 -17.44
N SER A 477 6.34 -2.66 -18.40
CA SER A 477 5.30 -3.56 -18.92
C SER A 477 5.74 -4.21 -20.24
N SER A 478 5.53 -5.52 -20.35
CA SER A 478 5.78 -6.26 -21.59
C SER A 478 4.75 -5.87 -22.66
N PRO A 479 5.15 -5.64 -23.92
CA PRO A 479 4.19 -5.47 -25.01
C PRO A 479 3.37 -6.75 -25.27
N LEU A 480 3.76 -7.89 -24.67
CA LEU A 480 3.05 -9.17 -24.71
C LEU A 480 2.16 -9.42 -23.46
N LEU A 481 1.87 -8.40 -22.65
CA LEU A 481 1.04 -8.55 -21.44
C LEU A 481 -0.31 -9.22 -21.71
N LEU A 482 -0.97 -8.88 -22.83
CA LEU A 482 -2.24 -9.51 -23.21
C LEU A 482 -2.10 -11.03 -23.47
N PRO A 483 -1.22 -11.51 -24.37
CA PRO A 483 -0.91 -12.94 -24.50
C PRO A 483 -0.56 -13.64 -23.17
N ILE A 484 0.19 -12.98 -22.28
CA ILE A 484 0.55 -13.53 -20.97
C ILE A 484 -0.70 -13.78 -20.12
N LEU A 485 -1.62 -12.80 -20.04
CA LEU A 485 -2.87 -12.92 -19.29
C LEU A 485 -3.82 -13.96 -19.88
N LEU A 486 -3.93 -14.02 -21.21
CA LEU A 486 -4.77 -15.02 -21.88
C LEU A 486 -4.28 -16.44 -21.60
N LEU A 487 -2.96 -16.66 -21.58
CA LEU A 487 -2.35 -17.97 -21.36
C LEU A 487 -2.29 -18.38 -19.88
N LEU A 488 -1.88 -17.48 -18.98
CA LEU A 488 -1.56 -17.80 -17.58
C LEU A 488 -2.67 -17.42 -16.58
N HIS A 489 -3.81 -16.90 -17.06
CA HIS A 489 -4.94 -16.55 -16.20
C HIS A 489 -6.27 -16.97 -16.83
N THR A 490 -6.62 -16.45 -18.02
CA THR A 490 -7.90 -16.77 -18.66
C THR A 490 -8.02 -18.25 -19.03
N PHE A 491 -7.02 -18.81 -19.71
CA PHE A 491 -7.02 -20.23 -20.07
C PHE A 491 -7.16 -21.15 -18.85
N GLU A 492 -6.40 -20.88 -17.78
CA GLU A 492 -6.42 -21.68 -16.54
C GLU A 492 -7.81 -21.65 -15.87
N LEU A 493 -8.45 -20.46 -15.78
CA LEU A 493 -9.82 -20.32 -15.26
C LEU A 493 -10.86 -21.09 -16.08
N PHE A 494 -10.79 -20.99 -17.41
CA PHE A 494 -11.74 -21.69 -18.29
C PHE A 494 -11.63 -23.22 -18.15
N TYR A 495 -10.46 -23.77 -17.84
CA TYR A 495 -10.31 -25.19 -17.53
C TYR A 495 -10.70 -25.54 -16.09
N ALA A 496 -10.39 -24.70 -15.11
CA ALA A 496 -10.75 -24.91 -13.70
C ALA A 496 -12.28 -24.98 -13.49
N PHE A 497 -13.07 -24.23 -14.26
CA PHE A 497 -14.54 -24.24 -14.16
C PHE A 497 -15.25 -24.96 -15.32
N GLY A 498 -14.70 -24.91 -16.55
CA GLY A 498 -15.37 -25.38 -17.76
C GLY A 498 -15.10 -26.83 -18.16
N ALA A 499 -14.07 -27.48 -17.60
CA ALA A 499 -13.77 -28.87 -17.95
C ALA A 499 -14.91 -29.83 -17.54
N THR A 500 -15.17 -30.87 -18.32
CA THR A 500 -16.20 -31.88 -18.00
C THR A 500 -15.77 -32.88 -16.93
N GLN A 501 -14.46 -33.09 -16.77
CA GLN A 501 -13.89 -34.00 -15.78
C GLN A 501 -13.48 -33.25 -14.51
N LEU A 502 -13.95 -33.71 -13.34
CA LEU A 502 -13.64 -33.11 -12.04
C LEU A 502 -12.15 -33.16 -11.69
N SER A 503 -11.44 -34.22 -12.13
CA SER A 503 -9.97 -34.33 -12.01
C SER A 503 -9.25 -33.19 -12.75
N THR A 504 -9.71 -32.86 -13.96
CA THR A 504 -9.17 -31.75 -14.75
C THR A 504 -9.46 -30.42 -14.08
N ARG A 505 -10.69 -30.19 -13.59
CA ARG A 505 -11.01 -28.97 -12.80
C ARG A 505 -10.08 -28.82 -11.60
N HIS A 506 -9.96 -29.87 -10.79
CA HIS A 506 -9.10 -29.87 -9.60
C HIS A 506 -7.63 -29.57 -9.96
N TYR A 507 -7.08 -30.22 -10.99
CA TYR A 507 -5.72 -29.93 -11.48
C TYR A 507 -5.52 -28.46 -11.87
N TRP A 508 -6.48 -27.87 -12.59
CA TRP A 508 -6.36 -26.48 -13.01
C TRP A 508 -6.64 -25.49 -11.87
N THR A 509 -7.44 -25.85 -10.86
CA THR A 509 -7.56 -25.08 -9.60
C THR A 509 -6.23 -25.00 -8.85
N TRP A 510 -5.45 -26.10 -8.82
CA TRP A 510 -4.09 -26.12 -8.25
C TRP A 510 -3.12 -25.25 -9.04
N ALA A 511 -3.14 -25.35 -10.38
CA ALA A 511 -2.31 -24.51 -11.26
C ALA A 511 -2.59 -23.02 -11.03
N TRP A 512 -3.87 -22.65 -11.01
CA TRP A 512 -4.34 -21.27 -10.95
C TRP A 512 -3.93 -20.52 -9.67
N GLN A 513 -3.69 -21.22 -8.55
CA GLN A 513 -3.25 -20.56 -7.31
C GLN A 513 -2.00 -19.69 -7.52
N MET A 514 -1.09 -20.15 -8.40
CA MET A 514 0.17 -19.47 -8.72
C MET A 514 0.07 -18.48 -9.89
N THR A 515 -1.10 -18.36 -10.56
CA THR A 515 -1.36 -17.42 -11.67
C THR A 515 -0.77 -16.02 -11.42
N PRO A 516 -1.02 -15.34 -10.27
CA PRO A 516 -0.57 -13.96 -10.11
C PRO A 516 0.96 -13.82 -10.10
N LEU A 517 1.67 -14.81 -9.57
CA LEU A 517 3.13 -14.86 -9.57
C LEU A 517 3.65 -15.09 -10.98
N PHE A 518 3.09 -16.06 -11.72
CA PHE A 518 3.56 -16.37 -13.07
C PHE A 518 3.27 -15.25 -14.08
N VAL A 519 2.09 -14.63 -14.03
CA VAL A 519 1.77 -13.43 -14.84
C VAL A 519 2.79 -12.32 -14.58
N GLY A 520 3.12 -12.06 -13.30
CA GLY A 520 4.12 -11.08 -12.91
C GLY A 520 5.53 -11.39 -13.43
N LEU A 521 6.02 -12.59 -13.13
CA LEU A 521 7.36 -13.04 -13.55
C LEU A 521 7.50 -13.09 -15.07
N ALA A 522 6.47 -13.56 -15.79
CA ALA A 522 6.45 -13.58 -17.25
C ALA A 522 6.45 -12.16 -17.82
N ASN A 523 5.66 -11.23 -17.26
CA ASN A 523 5.67 -9.83 -17.68
C ASN A 523 7.07 -9.21 -17.52
N THR A 524 7.67 -9.28 -16.33
CA THR A 524 8.99 -8.68 -16.06
C THR A 524 10.10 -9.33 -16.88
N SER A 525 10.09 -10.66 -17.02
CA SER A 525 11.09 -11.41 -17.79
C SER A 525 11.01 -11.08 -19.28
N LEU A 526 9.81 -11.10 -19.86
CA LEU A 526 9.62 -10.78 -21.28
C LEU A 526 9.86 -9.30 -21.58
N ALA A 527 9.47 -8.36 -20.70
CA ALA A 527 9.83 -6.95 -20.83
C ALA A 527 11.35 -6.77 -20.87
N THR A 528 12.07 -7.43 -19.96
CA THR A 528 13.54 -7.41 -19.90
C THR A 528 14.16 -7.99 -21.17
N LEU A 529 13.76 -9.20 -21.59
CA LEU A 529 14.29 -9.86 -22.79
C LEU A 529 14.01 -9.08 -24.08
N ILE A 530 12.81 -8.50 -24.22
CA ILE A 530 12.44 -7.67 -25.38
C ILE A 530 13.25 -6.37 -25.39
N SER A 531 13.58 -5.80 -24.22
CA SER A 531 14.42 -4.59 -24.13
C SER A 531 15.84 -4.78 -24.66
N LEU A 532 16.37 -6.02 -24.65
CA LEU A 532 17.68 -6.36 -25.22
C LEU A 532 17.73 -6.25 -26.76
N SER A 533 16.57 -6.23 -27.43
CA SER A 533 16.45 -6.12 -28.89
C SER A 533 15.66 -4.87 -29.29
N PRO A 534 16.34 -3.74 -29.59
CA PRO A 534 15.67 -2.47 -29.92
C PRO A 534 14.76 -2.53 -31.15
N SER A 535 15.03 -3.42 -32.11
CA SER A 535 14.19 -3.65 -33.29
C SER A 535 12.88 -4.37 -32.93
N LEU A 536 12.97 -5.48 -32.22
CA LEU A 536 11.82 -6.24 -31.72
C LEU A 536 10.97 -5.40 -30.77
N SER A 537 11.61 -4.70 -29.83
CA SER A 537 10.93 -3.77 -28.92
C SER A 537 10.15 -2.71 -29.70
N ARG A 538 10.70 -2.14 -30.78
CA ARG A 538 10.01 -1.13 -31.60
C ARG A 538 8.81 -1.72 -32.36
N GLN A 539 8.95 -2.92 -32.93
CA GLN A 539 7.87 -3.61 -33.64
C GLN A 539 6.71 -3.97 -32.71
N LEU A 540 6.99 -4.61 -31.57
CA LEU A 540 5.96 -5.00 -30.61
C LEU A 540 5.28 -3.78 -29.97
N LYS A 541 6.03 -2.71 -29.66
CA LYS A 541 5.46 -1.46 -29.11
C LYS A 541 4.58 -0.70 -30.10
N ALA A 542 4.72 -0.91 -31.40
CA ALA A 542 3.85 -0.29 -32.41
C ALA A 542 2.43 -0.87 -32.39
N ILE A 543 2.27 -2.12 -31.97
CA ILE A 543 0.97 -2.82 -31.89
C ILE A 543 0.41 -2.90 -30.46
N SER A 544 1.26 -2.76 -29.43
CA SER A 544 0.86 -2.86 -28.03
C SER A 544 0.46 -1.50 -27.44
N SER A 545 -0.83 -1.22 -27.29
CA SER A 545 -1.31 -0.04 -26.56
C SER A 545 -1.97 -0.44 -25.21
N PRO A 546 -1.89 0.38 -24.15
CA PRO A 546 -2.52 0.09 -22.86
C PRO A 546 -4.03 -0.17 -22.98
N LEU A 547 -4.72 0.56 -23.86
CA LEU A 547 -6.16 0.38 -24.11
C LEU A 547 -6.47 -0.96 -24.79
N VAL A 548 -5.62 -1.44 -25.69
CA VAL A 548 -5.76 -2.78 -26.31
C VAL A 548 -5.45 -3.88 -25.30
N MET A 549 -4.42 -3.69 -24.46
CA MET A 549 -4.09 -4.64 -23.39
C MET A 549 -5.24 -4.82 -22.40
N LEU A 550 -5.93 -3.74 -22.04
CA LEU A 550 -7.06 -3.74 -21.11
C LEU A 550 -8.40 -4.10 -21.77
N GLY A 551 -8.61 -3.73 -23.03
CA GLY A 551 -9.88 -3.89 -23.73
C GLY A 551 -10.30 -5.35 -23.91
N VAL A 552 -9.36 -6.28 -24.15
CA VAL A 552 -9.68 -7.70 -24.31
C VAL A 552 -10.06 -8.37 -22.97
N PRO A 553 -9.30 -8.25 -21.87
CA PRO A 553 -9.74 -8.72 -20.55
C PRO A 553 -11.06 -8.09 -20.10
N ALA A 554 -11.29 -6.80 -20.36
CA ALA A 554 -12.56 -6.13 -20.06
C ALA A 554 -13.73 -6.70 -20.88
N ALA A 555 -13.52 -7.06 -22.14
CA ALA A 555 -14.55 -7.70 -22.97
C ALA A 555 -14.85 -9.14 -22.53
N ILE A 556 -13.85 -9.89 -22.04
CA ILE A 556 -14.03 -11.23 -21.47
C ILE A 556 -14.84 -11.15 -20.16
N SER A 557 -14.44 -10.25 -19.24
CA SER A 557 -15.18 -9.92 -18.01
C SER A 557 -16.64 -9.56 -18.32
N ALA A 558 -16.88 -8.62 -19.25
CA ALA A 558 -18.24 -8.23 -19.65
C ALA A 558 -19.05 -9.39 -20.27
N GLY A 559 -18.42 -10.22 -21.10
CA GLY A 559 -19.06 -11.39 -21.70
C GLY A 559 -19.48 -12.42 -20.65
N ILE A 560 -18.66 -12.64 -19.62
CA ILE A 560 -18.92 -13.59 -18.53
C ILE A 560 -19.97 -13.03 -17.56
N TRP A 561 -19.97 -11.73 -17.28
CA TRP A 561 -21.04 -11.06 -16.56
C TRP A 561 -22.39 -11.24 -17.28
N ILE A 562 -22.45 -10.89 -18.57
CA ILE A 562 -23.67 -11.03 -19.39
C ILE A 562 -24.13 -12.50 -19.47
N TYR A 563 -23.19 -13.44 -19.62
CA TYR A 563 -23.48 -14.87 -19.57
C TYR A 563 -24.08 -15.28 -18.22
N THR A 564 -23.51 -14.81 -17.11
CA THR A 564 -24.03 -15.04 -15.75
C THR A 564 -25.43 -14.47 -15.58
N LEU A 565 -25.71 -13.26 -16.08
CA LEU A 565 -27.03 -12.63 -16.04
C LEU A 565 -28.11 -13.40 -16.83
N ILE A 566 -27.73 -14.04 -17.94
CA ILE A 566 -28.68 -14.71 -18.85
C ILE A 566 -28.88 -16.19 -18.48
N VAL A 567 -27.83 -16.87 -17.99
CA VAL A 567 -27.78 -18.33 -17.87
C VAL A 567 -27.77 -18.81 -16.41
N SER A 568 -27.37 -18.00 -15.44
CA SER A 568 -27.45 -18.40 -14.03
C SER A 568 -28.90 -18.53 -13.58
N PRO A 569 -29.29 -19.61 -12.89
CA PRO A 569 -30.63 -19.75 -12.30
C PRO A 569 -30.79 -18.92 -11.01
N HIS A 570 -29.74 -18.22 -10.55
CA HIS A 570 -29.71 -17.45 -9.31
C HIS A 570 -29.82 -15.95 -9.59
N SER A 571 -30.43 -15.20 -8.67
CA SER A 571 -30.48 -13.74 -8.79
C SER A 571 -29.11 -13.10 -8.50
N ILE A 572 -28.87 -11.93 -9.07
CA ILE A 572 -27.68 -11.09 -8.82
C ILE A 572 -27.49 -10.86 -7.31
N SER A 573 -28.58 -10.68 -6.54
CA SER A 573 -28.50 -10.50 -5.10
C SER A 573 -27.99 -11.74 -4.36
N THR A 574 -28.38 -12.94 -4.79
CA THR A 574 -27.91 -14.20 -4.18
C THR A 574 -26.46 -14.51 -4.54
N LEU A 575 -26.01 -14.09 -5.74
CA LEU A 575 -24.63 -14.27 -6.17
C LEU A 575 -23.68 -13.24 -5.53
N PHE A 576 -24.04 -11.95 -5.53
CA PHE A 576 -23.08 -10.85 -5.32
C PHE A 576 -23.36 -9.95 -4.11
N LEU A 577 -24.45 -10.13 -3.36
CA LEU A 577 -24.71 -9.35 -2.14
C LEU A 577 -24.65 -10.24 -0.89
N PRO A 578 -23.94 -9.82 0.18
CA PRO A 578 -23.80 -10.61 1.41
C PRO A 578 -25.14 -10.83 2.10
N LEU A 579 -25.68 -12.05 1.97
CA LEU A 579 -26.89 -12.49 2.65
C LEU A 579 -26.60 -12.90 4.10
N LEU A 580 -27.60 -12.74 4.97
CA LEU A 580 -27.56 -13.16 6.37
C LEU A 580 -27.88 -14.66 6.52
N GLU A 581 -27.08 -15.52 5.90
CA GLU A 581 -27.16 -16.98 6.08
C GLU A 581 -26.30 -17.45 7.29
N PRO A 582 -26.72 -18.51 8.02
CA PRO A 582 -25.87 -19.19 9.01
C PRO A 582 -24.58 -19.71 8.37
N GLN A 583 -23.45 -19.53 9.07
CA GLN A 583 -22.10 -19.79 8.54
C GLN A 583 -21.43 -20.96 9.29
N ASP A 584 -22.19 -22.05 9.44
CA ASP A 584 -21.78 -23.24 10.19
C ASP A 584 -21.18 -24.33 9.28
N ALA A 585 -21.16 -24.08 7.96
CA ALA A 585 -20.61 -24.95 6.92
C ALA A 585 -19.70 -24.16 5.96
N LEU A 586 -18.86 -24.87 5.19
CA LEU A 586 -17.84 -24.27 4.33
C LEU A 586 -18.46 -23.45 3.18
N GLU A 587 -19.54 -23.94 2.58
CA GLU A 587 -20.22 -23.34 1.43
C GLU A 587 -20.83 -21.96 1.72
N PRO A 588 -21.71 -21.77 2.74
CA PRO A 588 -22.28 -20.45 3.06
C PRO A 588 -21.21 -19.46 3.54
N LEU A 589 -20.15 -19.93 4.22
CA LEU A 589 -19.04 -19.07 4.60
C LEU A 589 -18.22 -18.62 3.38
N LEU A 590 -17.94 -19.52 2.43
CA LEU A 590 -17.23 -19.21 1.19
C LEU A 590 -18.00 -18.22 0.32
N ARG A 591 -19.31 -18.42 0.11
CA ARG A 591 -20.19 -17.49 -0.62
C ARG A 591 -20.07 -16.08 -0.04
N ARG A 592 -20.28 -15.94 1.28
CA ARG A 592 -20.18 -14.65 1.98
C ARG A 592 -18.77 -14.05 1.87
N GLY A 593 -17.73 -14.87 2.02
CA GLY A 593 -16.33 -14.46 1.86
C GLY A 593 -16.07 -13.85 0.50
N LEU A 594 -16.40 -14.56 -0.58
CA LEU A 594 -16.29 -14.07 -1.96
C LEU A 594 -17.11 -12.80 -2.20
N GLN A 595 -18.34 -12.71 -1.67
CA GLN A 595 -19.22 -11.54 -1.86
C GLN A 595 -18.61 -10.28 -1.25
N ILE A 596 -18.05 -10.41 -0.05
CA ILE A 596 -17.41 -9.29 0.64
C ILE A 596 -16.06 -8.96 -0.01
N ASP A 597 -15.31 -9.95 -0.47
CA ASP A 597 -14.04 -9.74 -1.16
C ASP A 597 -14.23 -8.92 -2.45
N GLU A 598 -15.18 -9.30 -3.29
CA GLU A 598 -15.54 -8.61 -4.53
C GLU A 598 -16.00 -7.16 -4.28
N ILE A 599 -16.90 -6.95 -3.30
CA ILE A 599 -17.35 -5.61 -2.90
C ILE A 599 -16.16 -4.75 -2.41
N CYS A 600 -15.22 -5.33 -1.66
CA CYS A 600 -14.05 -4.60 -1.17
C CYS A 600 -13.05 -4.28 -2.30
N VAL A 601 -12.80 -5.22 -3.23
CA VAL A 601 -11.98 -5.02 -4.44
C VAL A 601 -12.54 -3.86 -5.27
N PHE A 602 -13.79 -3.95 -5.72
CA PHE A 602 -14.33 -2.96 -6.65
C PHE A 602 -14.76 -1.66 -5.97
N GLY A 603 -15.23 -1.71 -4.73
CA GLY A 603 -15.51 -0.52 -3.92
C GLY A 603 -14.26 0.33 -3.69
N SER A 604 -13.14 -0.29 -3.30
CA SER A 604 -11.86 0.40 -3.14
C SER A 604 -11.27 0.88 -4.47
N SER A 605 -11.48 0.13 -5.56
CA SER A 605 -11.07 0.53 -6.93
C SER A 605 -11.79 1.79 -7.42
N ILE A 606 -13.11 1.84 -7.25
CA ILE A 606 -13.93 3.01 -7.59
C ILE A 606 -13.54 4.21 -6.71
N LEU A 607 -13.30 3.99 -5.42
CA LEU A 607 -12.87 5.04 -4.48
C LEU A 607 -11.50 5.61 -4.86
N TRP A 608 -10.53 4.76 -5.18
CA TRP A 608 -9.19 5.15 -5.65
C TRP A 608 -9.26 6.00 -6.91
N ILE A 609 -10.00 5.58 -7.95
CA ILE A 609 -10.16 6.39 -9.17
C ILE A 609 -10.96 7.67 -8.86
N GLY A 610 -11.95 7.61 -7.97
CA GLY A 610 -12.70 8.77 -7.50
C GLY A 610 -11.80 9.87 -6.92
N TYR A 611 -10.77 9.51 -6.15
CA TYR A 611 -9.76 10.46 -5.66
C TYR A 611 -8.94 11.08 -6.80
N HIS A 612 -8.54 10.29 -7.80
CA HIS A 612 -7.85 10.79 -8.98
C HIS A 612 -8.72 11.74 -9.83
N ILE A 613 -10.04 11.51 -9.89
CA ILE A 613 -11.02 12.38 -10.58
C ILE A 613 -11.24 13.66 -9.79
N ALA A 614 -11.38 13.58 -8.46
CA ALA A 614 -11.50 14.73 -7.59
C ALA A 614 -10.28 15.67 -7.69
N ASP A 615 -9.07 15.12 -7.74
CA ASP A 615 -7.84 15.89 -7.98
C ASP A 615 -7.85 16.62 -9.34
N LEU A 616 -8.28 15.96 -10.42
CA LEU A 616 -8.45 16.60 -11.73
C LEU A 616 -9.51 17.72 -11.71
N TYR A 617 -10.63 17.51 -11.00
CA TYR A 617 -11.70 18.49 -10.87
C TYR A 617 -11.27 19.75 -10.11
N LEU A 618 -10.61 19.56 -8.96
CA LEU A 618 -10.18 20.63 -8.07
C LEU A 618 -9.13 21.52 -8.75
N ASN A 619 -8.32 20.95 -9.64
CA ASN A 619 -7.34 21.66 -10.47
C ASN A 619 -7.90 22.14 -11.84
N GLY A 620 -9.19 21.93 -12.12
CA GLY A 620 -9.88 22.47 -13.30
C GLY A 620 -9.66 21.71 -14.61
N HIS A 621 -9.11 20.49 -14.57
CA HIS A 621 -8.91 19.63 -15.75
C HIS A 621 -10.15 18.81 -16.13
N VAL A 622 -11.16 18.75 -15.24
CA VAL A 622 -12.44 18.07 -15.45
C VAL A 622 -13.58 19.00 -15.01
N THR A 623 -14.68 19.02 -15.76
CA THR A 623 -15.86 19.84 -15.49
C THR A 623 -16.92 19.11 -14.64
N THR A 624 -17.82 19.87 -13.99
CA THR A 624 -18.93 19.28 -13.22
C THR A 624 -19.87 18.43 -14.09
N SER A 625 -20.10 18.83 -15.34
CA SER A 625 -20.92 18.08 -16.31
C SER A 625 -20.30 16.72 -16.64
N GLU A 626 -18.99 16.67 -16.88
CA GLU A 626 -18.27 15.42 -17.13
C GLU A 626 -18.32 14.45 -15.94
N ILE A 627 -18.26 14.96 -14.70
CA ILE A 627 -18.40 14.13 -13.49
C ILE A 627 -19.84 13.65 -13.32
N PHE A 628 -20.83 14.51 -13.53
CA PHE A 628 -22.24 14.15 -13.44
C PHE A 628 -22.59 13.03 -14.44
N ASN A 629 -22.15 13.16 -15.69
CA ASN A 629 -22.33 12.14 -16.72
C ASN A 629 -21.61 10.82 -16.38
N LEU A 630 -20.42 10.89 -15.79
CA LEU A 630 -19.68 9.70 -15.37
C LEU A 630 -20.39 8.98 -14.21
N LEU A 631 -20.85 9.73 -13.19
CA LEU A 631 -21.56 9.17 -12.03
C LEU A 631 -22.96 8.66 -12.37
N SER A 632 -23.65 9.24 -13.35
CA SER A 632 -24.97 8.75 -13.80
C SER A 632 -24.87 7.51 -14.69
N LEU A 633 -23.82 7.39 -15.50
CA LEU A 633 -23.60 6.23 -16.36
C LEU A 633 -22.96 5.04 -15.64
N LEU A 634 -22.07 5.26 -14.67
CA LEU A 634 -21.32 4.17 -14.03
C LEU A 634 -22.21 3.04 -13.45
N PRO A 635 -23.32 3.30 -12.73
CA PRO A 635 -24.21 2.24 -12.26
C PRO A 635 -24.86 1.44 -13.40
N VAL A 636 -25.20 2.09 -14.50
CA VAL A 636 -25.79 1.46 -15.69
C VAL A 636 -24.76 0.59 -16.39
N ILE A 637 -23.52 1.06 -16.53
CA ILE A 637 -22.42 0.29 -17.11
C ILE A 637 -22.11 -0.92 -16.23
N THR A 638 -22.08 -0.79 -14.90
CA THR A 638 -21.85 -1.93 -13.99
C THR A 638 -22.96 -2.95 -14.07
N ALA A 639 -24.23 -2.52 -14.13
CA ALA A 639 -25.36 -3.44 -14.27
C ALA A 639 -25.31 -4.23 -15.59
N LEU A 640 -24.92 -3.58 -16.69
CA LEU A 640 -24.90 -4.19 -18.03
C LEU A 640 -23.63 -4.99 -18.35
N THR A 641 -22.48 -4.61 -17.79
CA THR A 641 -21.15 -5.15 -18.18
C THR A 641 -20.31 -5.68 -17.02
N GLY A 642 -20.80 -5.60 -15.79
CA GLY A 642 -20.11 -6.13 -14.61
C GLY A 642 -19.01 -5.21 -14.07
N PRO A 643 -18.46 -5.55 -12.90
CA PRO A 643 -17.57 -4.67 -12.16
C PRO A 643 -16.18 -4.53 -12.82
N GLY A 644 -15.61 -5.60 -13.39
CA GLY A 644 -14.30 -5.55 -14.05
C GLY A 644 -14.29 -4.68 -15.33
N ALA A 645 -15.35 -4.77 -16.14
CA ALA A 645 -15.52 -3.93 -17.31
C ALA A 645 -15.82 -2.46 -16.94
N SER A 646 -16.66 -2.22 -15.91
CA SER A 646 -16.90 -0.87 -15.37
C SER A 646 -15.62 -0.21 -14.85
N LEU A 647 -14.80 -0.96 -14.12
CA LEU A 647 -13.49 -0.48 -13.66
C LEU A 647 -12.58 -0.12 -14.84
N SER A 648 -12.57 -0.96 -15.88
CA SER A 648 -11.80 -0.73 -17.11
C SER A 648 -12.25 0.52 -17.86
N TYR A 649 -13.57 0.76 -17.94
CA TYR A 649 -14.15 1.98 -18.51
C TYR A 649 -13.74 3.21 -17.69
N LEU A 650 -13.88 3.16 -16.36
CA LEU A 650 -13.58 4.27 -15.46
C LEU A 650 -12.09 4.65 -15.49
N TRP A 651 -11.20 3.65 -15.55
CA TRP A 651 -9.76 3.85 -15.71
C TRP A 651 -9.41 4.41 -17.09
N SER A 652 -9.97 3.87 -18.17
CA SER A 652 -9.72 4.33 -19.54
C SER A 652 -10.22 5.77 -19.76
N TRP A 653 -11.37 6.11 -19.17
CA TRP A 653 -11.90 7.48 -19.16
C TRP A 653 -10.90 8.44 -18.48
N ARG A 654 -10.32 8.04 -17.35
CA ARG A 654 -9.31 8.83 -16.63
C ARG A 654 -8.05 9.03 -17.47
N GLU A 655 -7.52 7.98 -18.11
CA GLU A 655 -6.36 8.11 -19.01
C GLU A 655 -6.64 9.05 -20.19
N SER A 656 -7.87 9.06 -20.72
CA SER A 656 -8.27 10.02 -21.76
C SER A 656 -8.16 11.49 -21.32
N LYS A 657 -8.20 11.77 -20.01
CA LYS A 657 -7.97 13.12 -19.43
C LYS A 657 -6.49 13.39 -19.19
N LEU A 658 -5.67 12.38 -18.88
CA LEU A 658 -4.23 12.53 -18.68
C LEU A 658 -3.45 12.81 -19.98
N HIS A 659 -4.06 12.52 -21.14
CA HIS A 659 -3.46 12.70 -22.46
C HIS A 659 -4.03 13.87 -23.28
N ARG A 660 -4.94 14.68 -22.71
CA ARG A 660 -5.37 15.98 -23.27
C ARG A 660 -4.41 17.11 -22.87
#